data_AF-A0A7X7DV19-F1
#
_entry.id   AF-A0A7X7DV19-F1
#
_cell.length_a   1.000
_cell.length_b   1.000
_cell.length_c   1.000
_cell.angle_alpha   90.00
_cell.angle_beta   90.00
_cell.angle_gamma   90.00
#
_symmetry.space_group_name_H-M   'P 1'
#
loop_
_entity.id
_entity.type
_entity.pdbx_description
1 polymer ?
#
loop_
_entity_poly.entity_id
_entity_poly.type
_entity_poly.pdbx_seq_one_letter_code
_entity_poly.pdbx_strand_id
1 'polypeptide(L)'
;MSDIMRMIPFGNLMDWMLVEHGKEGSIFGIRKNKFYKNATGKQIVVCGESISSPIGPAAGPNSQLAQNIIAAYLAGSRFIELKTVQIMDGEELRKAVAKPCINARDEGYNVEWSTELTVQEAFDEYVKAWFAIQVMAKELGISAQRDFAYNMSVGYDLKGIQSPKIDGFIEGLKNASGSGIWKTCSQWLRDNLSKFSNVNASDVDAIESRLCSSITLSTLHGCPPEEIERISRYLFEEKGLHVFVKCNPTLLGYETARDLLDRMGYTYIDFTDHHFKHDLQYSDGVAMFKRLQEFAKERGLEFGLKLTNTFPVNIKNEELPGEQMYMSGRSLFPLTITLASKLSREFGGKLQISYSGGADFFNIDSILNVGIQPISMATTILKPGGYERMKQIAEKAEPYLNGAFRGVDVKALDALAASVFEKRFHKKSARPVGSRKTESRLPLFDCAKAPCQDGGCPINQQVPTYLRLVNEKKYAEAFDVIAMDNSSPAVTGTICDHQCQHVCTRLDYEQPLEIREMKKIAVLNAQDEYIARMQPAKIVSKKKAVVVGAGPAGVGTAFFLRRNGIETTVLERRAEPYGIVKYVIPEFRIGEDMIARDVALAKKAGVQFVFGVDGKIDIEALKKEYDYVVLATGAWKPGESPVKEGRELVRDALSFLEEYKKKKGHVEIGGTVAIIGGGDVAMDCARAAKRAPGVKRSIVVYRRTVAYMPAEPEEKELALHDGVELMELLAPVKYDGKTLLCEKMQLGEKDASGRRGVTGTGEMVPVAADTVIGATGAKVDSEIFGANGIALDAKGRVVVNEENETSVSNVYVAGDCKAGPATVVKGIADAKTVTKSILTKEGLSPDFAVTELVQDLASLYEKKGVLKEAVKDQNDGARCLACDVVCELCCDVCPNRANVLVVVDGKHQIVHLDGMCNECGNCGIFCPHTGDPYKDKVTLFWTEEDFKESTNKGFFRVEGDRYSVRVEDGSVVSWRRGEPGVSLEMAKTLGAVLERYPYYMMNL
;
A
#
# COMPACT_ATOMS: atom_id res chain seq x y z
N MET A 1 -26.32 1.25 6.16
CA MET A 1 -25.52 1.20 7.40
C MET A 1 -25.70 2.54 8.08
N SER A 2 -25.63 2.57 9.41
CA SER A 2 -26.04 3.74 10.20
C SER A 2 -25.12 4.95 9.99
N ASP A 3 -23.83 4.74 9.72
CA ASP A 3 -22.78 5.78 9.72
C ASP A 3 -22.72 6.54 11.07
N ILE A 4 -23.13 5.89 12.17
CA ILE A 4 -23.20 6.49 13.51
C ILE A 4 -22.13 5.87 14.41
N MET A 5 -21.20 6.71 14.86
CA MET A 5 -20.30 6.37 15.96
C MET A 5 -21.03 6.54 17.30
N ARG A 6 -21.41 5.42 17.90
CA ARG A 6 -22.01 5.36 19.24
C ARG A 6 -20.91 5.37 20.30
N MET A 7 -20.99 6.28 21.25
CA MET A 7 -20.00 6.37 22.34
C MET A 7 -20.10 5.17 23.27
N ILE A 8 -18.95 4.60 23.62
CA ILE A 8 -18.89 3.49 24.58
C ILE A 8 -19.05 4.08 26.00
N PRO A 9 -19.95 3.56 26.85
CA PRO A 9 -20.01 3.96 28.25
C PRO A 9 -18.69 3.69 28.96
N PHE A 10 -18.29 4.56 29.90
CA PHE A 10 -16.97 4.48 30.53
C PHE A 10 -16.69 3.12 31.19
N GLY A 11 -17.69 2.54 31.86
CA GLY A 11 -17.53 1.21 32.47
C GLY A 11 -17.28 0.10 31.45
N ASN A 12 -18.04 0.09 30.34
CA ASN A 12 -17.82 -0.85 29.24
C ASN A 12 -16.46 -0.65 28.57
N LEU A 13 -16.01 0.60 28.43
CA LEU A 13 -14.70 0.93 27.89
C LEU A 13 -13.59 0.33 28.77
N MET A 14 -13.65 0.54 30.08
CA MET A 14 -12.67 -0.01 31.04
C MET A 14 -12.74 -1.53 31.12
N ASP A 15 -13.94 -2.12 31.16
CA ASP A 15 -14.11 -3.57 31.19
C ASP A 15 -13.58 -4.23 29.92
N TRP A 16 -13.78 -3.62 28.74
CA TRP A 16 -13.14 -4.07 27.51
C TRP A 16 -11.62 -4.08 27.67
N MET A 17 -11.01 -2.96 28.06
CA MET A 17 -9.55 -2.87 28.20
C MET A 17 -8.98 -3.93 29.16
N LEU A 18 -9.58 -4.08 30.34
CA LEU A 18 -9.11 -5.01 31.36
C LEU A 18 -9.27 -6.47 30.92
N VAL A 19 -10.42 -6.82 30.35
CA VAL A 19 -10.70 -8.20 29.90
C VAL A 19 -9.86 -8.57 28.69
N GLU A 20 -9.74 -7.69 27.69
CA GLU A 20 -8.89 -7.92 26.51
C GLU A 20 -7.42 -8.04 26.92
N HIS A 21 -6.94 -7.18 27.84
CA HIS A 21 -5.56 -7.27 28.31
C HIS A 21 -5.28 -8.60 29.01
N GLY A 22 -6.18 -9.02 29.91
CA GLY A 22 -6.04 -10.26 30.67
C GLY A 22 -6.15 -11.52 29.82
N LYS A 23 -7.02 -11.53 28.80
CA LYS A 23 -7.26 -12.72 27.96
C LYS A 23 -6.38 -12.79 26.72
N GLU A 24 -6.22 -11.67 26.01
CA GLU A 24 -5.62 -11.62 24.68
C GLU A 24 -4.24 -10.94 24.67
N GLY A 25 -3.85 -10.29 25.78
CA GLY A 25 -2.59 -9.54 25.83
C GLY A 25 -2.58 -8.32 24.91
N SER A 26 -3.76 -7.76 24.61
CA SER A 26 -3.94 -6.54 23.82
C SER A 26 -4.98 -5.62 24.46
N ILE A 27 -4.97 -4.35 24.07
CA ILE A 27 -6.01 -3.39 24.44
C ILE A 27 -6.42 -2.65 23.18
N PHE A 28 -7.70 -2.73 22.82
CA PHE A 28 -8.20 -2.27 21.53
C PHE A 28 -7.25 -2.73 20.41
N GLY A 29 -6.92 -4.03 20.40
CA GLY A 29 -6.01 -4.69 19.47
C GLY A 29 -4.57 -4.16 19.39
N ILE A 30 -4.17 -3.22 20.25
CA ILE A 30 -2.75 -2.87 20.43
C ILE A 30 -2.14 -3.92 21.33
N ARG A 31 -1.19 -4.70 20.79
CA ARG A 31 -0.57 -5.80 21.53
C ARG A 31 0.38 -5.28 22.62
N LYS A 32 0.52 -6.06 23.70
CA LYS A 32 1.39 -5.72 24.84
C LYS A 32 2.85 -5.45 24.44
N ASN A 33 3.40 -6.18 23.46
CA ASN A 33 4.76 -5.93 22.96
C ASN A 33 4.88 -4.61 22.16
N LYS A 34 3.76 -3.98 21.81
CA LYS A 34 3.68 -2.66 21.18
C LYS A 34 3.38 -1.52 22.16
N PHE A 35 3.25 -1.81 23.45
CA PHE A 35 3.15 -0.77 24.45
C PHE A 35 4.49 -0.04 24.58
N TYR A 36 4.46 1.28 24.46
CA TYR A 36 5.62 2.15 24.62
C TYR A 36 5.78 2.57 26.07
N LYS A 37 7.03 2.51 26.55
CA LYS A 37 7.46 3.03 27.84
C LYS A 37 8.75 3.81 27.62
N ASN A 38 8.76 5.06 28.07
CA ASN A 38 9.94 5.92 27.98
C ASN A 38 11.09 5.30 28.79
N ALA A 39 12.13 4.83 28.09
CA ALA A 39 13.28 4.18 28.74
C ALA A 39 14.26 5.19 29.34
N THR A 40 14.32 6.41 28.79
CA THR A 40 15.30 7.43 29.20
C THR A 40 14.89 8.20 30.45
N GLY A 41 13.58 8.25 30.75
CA GLY A 41 13.01 9.12 31.78
C GLY A 41 13.05 10.61 31.44
N LYS A 42 13.61 11.00 30.29
CA LYS A 42 13.66 12.39 29.82
C LYS A 42 12.29 12.84 29.30
N GLN A 43 12.05 14.14 29.28
CA GLN A 43 10.79 14.73 28.85
C GLN A 43 11.05 15.99 28.02
N ILE A 44 10.03 16.44 27.30
CA ILE A 44 9.97 17.81 26.76
C ILE A 44 8.85 18.59 27.46
N VAL A 45 8.92 19.92 27.39
CA VAL A 45 7.86 20.80 27.90
C VAL A 45 7.21 21.51 26.73
N VAL A 46 5.89 21.38 26.61
CA VAL A 46 5.06 22.03 25.60
C VAL A 46 3.90 22.71 26.31
N CYS A 47 3.78 24.03 26.21
CA CYS A 47 2.66 24.78 26.82
C CYS A 47 2.51 24.52 28.33
N GLY A 48 3.65 24.50 29.03
CA GLY A 48 3.72 24.18 30.46
C GLY A 48 3.51 22.69 30.82
N GLU A 49 3.20 21.83 29.86
CA GLU A 49 2.95 20.41 30.09
C GLU A 49 4.21 19.58 29.82
N SER A 50 4.58 18.71 30.77
CA SER A 50 5.74 17.81 30.64
C SER A 50 5.31 16.48 30.02
N ILE A 51 5.89 16.13 28.87
CA ILE A 51 5.52 14.93 28.12
C ILE A 51 6.72 14.03 27.82
N SER A 52 6.51 12.72 27.88
CA SER A 52 7.58 11.69 27.76
C SER A 52 7.86 11.21 26.32
N SER A 53 7.23 11.85 25.34
CA SER A 53 7.41 11.62 23.91
C SER A 53 6.99 12.88 23.16
N PRO A 54 7.70 13.35 22.12
CA PRO A 54 7.35 14.59 21.44
C PRO A 54 6.28 14.39 20.36
N ILE A 55 5.75 13.18 20.22
CA ILE A 55 4.89 12.79 19.10
C ILE A 55 3.44 12.48 19.52
N GLY A 56 2.53 12.50 18.56
CA GLY A 56 1.20 11.90 18.71
C GLY A 56 0.29 12.08 17.48
N PRO A 57 -1.01 11.78 17.60
CA PRO A 57 -1.95 11.95 16.49
C PRO A 57 -2.22 13.43 16.23
N ALA A 58 -2.32 13.80 14.95
CA ALA A 58 -2.83 15.10 14.54
C ALA A 58 -4.35 15.16 14.72
N ALA A 59 -4.92 16.37 14.76
CA ALA A 59 -6.37 16.57 14.81
C ALA A 59 -7.06 15.87 13.63
N GLY A 60 -7.67 14.72 13.89
CA GLY A 60 -8.11 13.78 12.87
C GLY A 60 -8.87 12.58 13.46
N PRO A 61 -9.24 11.60 12.62
CA PRO A 61 -10.01 10.44 13.07
C PRO A 61 -9.35 9.68 14.24
N ASN A 62 -8.02 9.64 14.28
CA ASN A 62 -7.24 8.96 15.33
C ASN A 62 -7.27 9.65 16.70
N SER A 63 -7.89 10.83 16.83
CA SER A 63 -8.00 11.60 18.08
C SER A 63 -9.43 12.01 18.45
N GLN A 64 -10.44 11.32 17.89
CA GLN A 64 -11.85 11.67 18.06
C GLN A 64 -12.57 10.87 19.16
N LEU A 65 -12.36 9.56 19.23
CA LEU A 65 -13.01 8.66 20.20
C LEU A 65 -12.05 8.25 21.32
N ALA A 66 -12.58 7.89 22.48
CA ALA A 66 -11.78 7.56 23.65
C ALA A 66 -10.83 6.40 23.38
N GLN A 67 -11.30 5.32 22.76
CA GLN A 67 -10.48 4.17 22.38
C GLN A 67 -9.38 4.51 21.37
N ASN A 68 -9.60 5.50 20.50
CA ASN A 68 -8.61 5.95 19.52
C ASN A 68 -7.45 6.64 20.24
N ILE A 69 -7.78 7.54 21.16
CA ILE A 69 -6.82 8.29 21.97
C ILE A 69 -6.03 7.34 22.89
N ILE A 70 -6.71 6.39 23.53
CA ILE A 70 -6.09 5.36 24.38
C ILE A 70 -5.12 4.48 23.56
N ALA A 71 -5.54 4.00 22.38
CA ALA A 71 -4.68 3.21 21.51
C ALA A 71 -3.44 3.99 21.06
N ALA A 72 -3.60 5.26 20.72
CA ALA A 72 -2.49 6.14 20.38
C ALA A 72 -1.51 6.32 21.56
N TYR A 73 -2.01 6.49 22.79
CA TYR A 73 -1.20 6.60 24.00
C TYR A 73 -0.41 5.32 24.26
N LEU A 74 -1.08 4.16 24.23
CA LEU A 74 -0.45 2.86 24.46
C LEU A 74 0.73 2.65 23.51
N ALA A 75 0.60 3.06 22.25
CA ALA A 75 1.64 2.93 21.24
C ALA A 75 2.71 4.04 21.26
N GLY A 76 2.67 5.02 22.18
CA GLY A 76 3.76 5.98 22.39
C GLY A 76 3.47 7.45 22.07
N SER A 77 2.21 7.77 21.75
CA SER A 77 1.78 9.16 21.62
C SER A 77 1.68 9.83 22.98
N ARG A 78 2.19 11.06 23.11
CA ARG A 78 2.08 11.89 24.31
C ARG A 78 1.66 13.33 24.03
N PHE A 79 1.70 13.78 22.79
CA PHE A 79 1.09 15.05 22.36
C PHE A 79 -0.13 14.77 21.49
N ILE A 80 -1.33 14.90 22.05
CA ILE A 80 -2.58 14.50 21.38
C ILE A 80 -3.34 15.75 20.95
N GLU A 81 -3.42 15.98 19.64
CA GLU A 81 -4.24 17.04 19.07
C GLU A 81 -5.67 16.54 18.93
N LEU A 82 -6.58 17.09 19.74
CA LEU A 82 -7.98 16.68 19.76
C LEU A 82 -8.65 17.09 18.45
N LYS A 83 -9.58 16.26 17.97
CA LYS A 83 -10.33 16.56 16.75
C LYS A 83 -11.09 17.88 16.91
N THR A 84 -11.01 18.72 15.87
CA THR A 84 -11.64 20.04 15.85
C THR A 84 -13.14 19.95 16.09
N VAL A 85 -13.63 20.79 17.01
CA VAL A 85 -15.07 20.98 17.28
C VAL A 85 -15.60 22.23 16.59
N GLN A 86 -16.89 22.19 16.27
CA GLN A 86 -17.58 23.17 15.44
C GLN A 86 -19.03 23.40 15.90
N ILE A 87 -19.66 24.54 15.54
CA ILE A 87 -21.08 24.83 15.86
C ILE A 87 -21.99 23.81 15.16
N MET A 88 -21.72 23.60 13.87
CA MET A 88 -22.29 22.52 13.07
C MET A 88 -21.62 21.21 13.48
N ASP A 89 -22.38 20.31 14.08
CA ASP A 89 -21.89 19.08 14.69
C ASP A 89 -22.92 17.94 14.57
N GLY A 90 -22.56 16.74 15.00
CA GLY A 90 -23.46 15.58 15.02
C GLY A 90 -24.08 15.26 13.66
N GLU A 91 -25.40 15.05 13.63
CA GLU A 91 -26.13 14.63 12.43
C GLU A 91 -26.01 15.60 11.24
N GLU A 92 -25.99 16.91 11.50
CA GLU A 92 -25.86 17.93 10.46
C GLU A 92 -24.52 17.78 9.74
N LEU A 93 -23.42 17.62 10.49
CA LEU A 93 -22.11 17.41 9.92
C LEU A 93 -22.01 16.04 9.21
N ARG A 94 -22.52 14.96 9.81
CA ARG A 94 -22.50 13.63 9.20
C ARG A 94 -23.12 13.64 7.80
N LYS A 95 -24.28 14.28 7.64
CA LYS A 95 -24.96 14.41 6.34
C LYS A 95 -24.19 15.25 5.32
N ALA A 96 -23.30 16.14 5.77
CA ALA A 96 -22.49 16.99 4.90
C ALA A 96 -21.19 16.32 4.43
N VAL A 97 -20.73 15.26 5.11
CA VAL A 97 -19.48 14.55 4.76
C VAL A 97 -19.78 13.47 3.73
N ALA A 98 -19.21 13.62 2.54
CA ALA A 98 -19.29 12.58 1.52
C ALA A 98 -18.45 11.34 1.91
N LYS A 99 -19.04 10.14 1.79
CA LYS A 99 -18.43 8.86 2.16
C LYS A 99 -18.22 7.97 0.92
N PRO A 100 -17.13 7.16 0.86
CA PRO A 100 -16.04 7.10 1.82
C PRO A 100 -15.24 8.40 1.87
N CYS A 101 -14.77 8.80 3.05
CA CYS A 101 -14.13 10.11 3.25
C CYS A 101 -12.61 10.06 3.38
N ILE A 102 -11.97 8.89 3.38
CA ILE A 102 -10.51 8.72 3.55
C ILE A 102 -9.93 7.80 2.47
N ASN A 103 -8.83 8.25 1.86
CA ASN A 103 -7.99 7.42 0.99
C ASN A 103 -6.51 7.62 1.36
N ALA A 104 -5.92 6.66 2.09
CA ALA A 104 -4.53 6.73 2.55
C ALA A 104 -3.55 5.83 1.77
N ARG A 105 -3.91 5.42 0.54
CA ARG A 105 -3.17 4.40 -0.22
C ARG A 105 -1.69 4.77 -0.45
N ASP A 106 -1.42 6.00 -0.87
CA ASP A 106 -0.06 6.51 -1.07
C ASP A 106 0.11 7.88 -0.42
N GLU A 107 -0.37 8.93 -1.07
CA GLU A 107 -0.73 10.16 -0.38
C GLU A 107 -1.93 9.89 0.52
N GLY A 108 -2.16 10.76 1.51
CA GLY A 108 -3.40 10.73 2.28
C GLY A 108 -4.36 11.77 1.73
N TYR A 109 -5.58 11.36 1.41
CA TYR A 109 -6.66 12.26 1.04
C TYR A 109 -7.82 12.11 2.00
N ASN A 110 -8.47 13.23 2.33
CA ASN A 110 -9.73 13.24 3.05
C ASN A 110 -10.67 14.36 2.58
N VAL A 111 -11.97 14.16 2.72
CA VAL A 111 -13.01 15.18 2.45
C VAL A 111 -13.74 15.64 3.73
N GLU A 112 -13.46 15.01 4.86
CA GLU A 112 -13.99 15.37 6.19
C GLU A 112 -13.13 16.46 6.85
N TRP A 113 -13.75 17.45 7.51
CA TRP A 113 -13.04 18.60 8.11
C TRP A 113 -13.22 18.78 9.63
N SER A 114 -14.17 18.12 10.28
CA SER A 114 -14.50 18.30 11.71
C SER A 114 -15.00 17.01 12.36
N THR A 115 -15.11 16.96 13.69
CA THR A 115 -15.67 15.80 14.41
C THR A 115 -17.14 15.56 14.07
N GLU A 116 -17.47 14.33 13.69
CA GLU A 116 -18.85 13.88 13.44
C GLU A 116 -19.68 13.63 14.71
N LEU A 117 -19.06 13.81 15.88
CA LEU A 117 -19.74 13.84 17.17
C LEU A 117 -20.35 15.22 17.41
N THR A 118 -21.34 15.32 18.27
CA THR A 118 -21.70 16.61 18.87
C THR A 118 -20.56 17.13 19.74
N VAL A 119 -20.53 18.44 20.00
CA VAL A 119 -19.51 19.06 20.86
C VAL A 119 -19.49 18.45 22.26
N GLN A 120 -20.65 18.13 22.82
CA GLN A 120 -20.76 17.49 24.14
C GLN A 120 -20.25 16.05 24.12
N GLU A 121 -20.58 15.26 23.09
CA GLU A 121 -20.09 13.89 22.94
C GLU A 121 -18.57 13.86 22.79
N ALA A 122 -18.00 14.78 22.00
CA ALA A 122 -16.55 14.91 21.86
C ALA A 122 -15.89 15.24 23.21
N PHE A 123 -16.45 16.20 23.97
CA PHE A 123 -15.99 16.51 25.32
C PHE A 123 -16.00 15.28 26.24
N ASP A 124 -17.10 14.52 26.23
CA ASP A 124 -17.26 13.33 27.05
C ASP A 124 -16.21 12.25 26.70
N GLU A 125 -15.97 12.00 25.41
CA GLU A 125 -14.93 11.07 24.96
C GLU A 125 -13.53 11.48 25.41
N TYR A 126 -13.22 12.77 25.40
CA TYR A 126 -11.92 13.29 25.84
C TYR A 126 -11.72 13.13 27.35
N VAL A 127 -12.77 13.34 28.16
CA VAL A 127 -12.75 13.08 29.60
C VAL A 127 -12.60 11.58 29.89
N LYS A 128 -13.33 10.71 29.18
CA LYS A 128 -13.20 9.25 29.34
C LYS A 128 -11.76 8.80 29.07
N ALA A 129 -11.17 9.22 27.94
CA ALA A 129 -9.79 8.90 27.61
C ALA A 129 -8.79 9.42 28.66
N TRP A 130 -9.03 10.63 29.19
CA TRP A 130 -8.17 11.24 30.22
C TRP A 130 -8.07 10.38 31.48
N PHE A 131 -9.21 9.89 31.98
CA PHE A 131 -9.26 8.96 33.11
C PHE A 131 -8.63 7.61 32.76
N ALA A 132 -9.07 7.01 31.65
CA ALA A 132 -8.64 5.67 31.26
C ALA A 132 -7.12 5.60 31.06
N ILE A 133 -6.51 6.59 30.41
CA ILE A 133 -5.06 6.64 30.20
C ILE A 133 -4.31 6.66 31.52
N GLN A 134 -4.66 7.55 32.46
CA GLN A 134 -3.90 7.68 33.71
C GLN A 134 -4.00 6.43 34.59
N VAL A 135 -5.21 5.87 34.70
CA VAL A 135 -5.45 4.62 35.44
C VAL A 135 -4.69 3.47 34.80
N MET A 136 -4.81 3.29 33.48
CA MET A 136 -4.23 2.14 32.79
C MET A 136 -2.72 2.28 32.60
N ALA A 137 -2.18 3.50 32.47
CA ALA A 137 -0.74 3.73 32.47
C ALA A 137 -0.10 3.26 33.77
N LYS A 138 -0.76 3.51 34.91
CA LYS A 138 -0.32 3.02 36.22
C LYS A 138 -0.52 1.52 36.36
N GLU A 139 -1.70 0.99 36.01
CA GLU A 139 -2.00 -0.44 36.08
C GLU A 139 -0.99 -1.29 35.28
N LEU A 140 -0.64 -0.83 34.08
CA LEU A 140 0.28 -1.51 33.16
C LEU A 140 1.77 -1.20 33.44
N GLY A 141 2.08 -0.33 34.39
CA GLY A 141 3.46 0.09 34.70
C GLY A 141 4.14 0.88 33.56
N ILE A 142 3.36 1.56 32.72
CA ILE A 142 3.83 2.44 31.64
C ILE A 142 4.34 3.76 32.23
N SER A 143 3.54 4.41 33.08
CA SER A 143 3.91 5.64 33.77
C SER A 143 3.22 5.72 35.14
N ALA A 144 3.91 6.26 36.14
CA ALA A 144 3.38 6.47 37.48
C ALA A 144 2.65 7.83 37.64
N GLN A 145 2.88 8.75 36.71
CA GLN A 145 2.35 10.11 36.69
C GLN A 145 1.87 10.44 35.28
N ARG A 146 1.04 11.46 35.13
CA ARG A 146 0.64 11.96 33.82
C ARG A 146 1.86 12.44 33.04
N ASP A 147 2.07 11.86 31.86
CA ASP A 147 3.23 12.09 30.99
C ASP A 147 2.84 12.48 29.55
N PHE A 148 1.58 12.92 29.36
CA PHE A 148 0.98 13.32 28.10
C PHE A 148 0.20 14.62 28.25
N ALA A 149 -0.07 15.28 27.12
CA ALA A 149 -0.81 16.52 27.03
C ALA A 149 -1.84 16.47 25.90
N TYR A 150 -2.99 17.09 26.14
CA TYR A 150 -3.95 17.44 25.11
C TYR A 150 -3.67 18.82 24.54
N ASN A 151 -3.99 18.98 23.27
CA ASN A 151 -4.05 20.27 22.59
C ASN A 151 -5.42 20.34 21.90
N MET A 152 -6.32 21.18 22.43
CA MET A 152 -7.69 21.28 21.90
C MET A 152 -7.69 22.00 20.54
N SER A 153 -8.71 21.78 19.72
CA SER A 153 -8.82 22.42 18.41
C SER A 153 -10.23 22.96 18.19
N VAL A 154 -10.31 24.21 17.75
CA VAL A 154 -11.57 24.89 17.39
C VAL A 154 -11.41 25.56 16.03
N GLY A 155 -12.50 25.69 15.28
CA GLY A 155 -12.46 26.37 13.98
C GLY A 155 -13.74 27.10 13.63
N TYR A 156 -13.84 28.37 14.04
CA TYR A 156 -14.88 29.36 13.71
C TYR A 156 -14.32 30.79 13.76
N ASP A 157 -15.16 31.74 13.37
CA ASP A 157 -14.96 33.16 13.71
C ASP A 157 -15.06 33.39 15.24
N LEU A 158 -14.70 34.60 15.68
CA LEU A 158 -14.72 34.94 17.11
C LEU A 158 -16.11 34.75 17.72
N LYS A 159 -17.16 35.13 16.99
CA LYS A 159 -18.55 35.00 17.45
C LYS A 159 -18.91 33.54 17.71
N GLY A 160 -18.49 32.63 16.84
CA GLY A 160 -18.73 31.21 16.99
C GLY A 160 -17.96 30.60 18.16
N ILE A 161 -16.70 31.02 18.36
CA ILE A 161 -15.90 30.59 19.50
C ILE A 161 -16.51 31.08 20.82
N GLN A 162 -17.08 32.28 20.84
CA GLN A 162 -17.79 32.84 21.99
C GLN A 162 -19.21 32.27 22.20
N SER A 163 -19.68 31.39 21.31
CA SER A 163 -20.99 30.77 21.49
C SER A 163 -21.00 29.90 22.75
N PRO A 164 -22.12 29.81 23.50
CA PRO A 164 -22.18 28.99 24.72
C PRO A 164 -21.76 27.54 24.52
N LYS A 165 -22.02 26.98 23.32
CA LYS A 165 -21.64 25.61 22.95
C LYS A 165 -20.12 25.43 22.92
N ILE A 166 -19.40 26.29 22.20
CA ILE A 166 -17.94 26.19 22.06
C ILE A 166 -17.22 26.69 23.32
N ASP A 167 -17.74 27.75 23.94
CA ASP A 167 -17.23 28.27 25.20
C ASP A 167 -17.27 27.22 26.31
N GLY A 168 -18.40 26.52 26.46
CA GLY A 168 -18.56 25.43 27.42
C GLY A 168 -17.58 24.27 27.19
N PHE A 169 -17.26 23.96 25.93
CA PHE A 169 -16.23 22.98 25.59
C PHE A 169 -14.83 23.42 26.03
N ILE A 170 -14.46 24.68 25.74
CA ILE A 170 -13.15 25.24 26.12
C ILE A 170 -13.01 25.28 27.64
N GLU A 171 -13.99 25.84 28.35
CA GLU A 171 -13.97 25.93 29.81
C GLU A 171 -14.02 24.54 30.47
N GLY A 172 -14.80 23.62 29.90
CA GLY A 172 -14.85 22.23 30.35
C GLY A 172 -13.50 21.52 30.25
N LEU A 173 -12.75 21.71 29.15
CA LEU A 173 -11.42 21.11 29.01
C LEU A 173 -10.36 21.80 29.88
N LYS A 174 -10.53 23.09 30.18
CA LYS A 174 -9.70 23.78 31.19
C LYS A 174 -9.95 23.23 32.59
N ASN A 175 -11.20 22.87 32.91
CA ASN A 175 -11.55 22.23 34.18
C ASN A 175 -12.82 21.36 34.07
N ALA A 176 -12.65 20.04 34.03
CA ALA A 176 -13.76 19.11 33.85
C ALA A 176 -14.46 18.70 35.15
N SER A 177 -13.97 19.13 36.33
CA SER A 177 -14.44 18.66 37.65
C SER A 177 -15.94 18.81 37.89
N GLY A 178 -16.57 19.84 37.31
CA GLY A 178 -18.00 20.11 37.42
C GLY A 178 -18.90 19.27 36.50
N SER A 179 -18.32 18.58 35.50
CA SER A 179 -19.09 17.90 34.46
C SER A 179 -19.72 16.59 34.93
N GLY A 180 -20.83 16.19 34.30
CA GLY A 180 -21.50 14.92 34.58
C GLY A 180 -20.58 13.72 34.27
N ILE A 181 -19.91 13.74 33.12
CA ILE A 181 -19.00 12.67 32.71
C ILE A 181 -17.81 12.50 33.67
N TRP A 182 -17.27 13.59 34.22
CA TRP A 182 -16.22 13.52 35.24
C TRP A 182 -16.67 12.74 36.48
N LYS A 183 -17.86 13.07 37.00
CA LYS A 183 -18.46 12.37 38.14
C LYS A 183 -18.68 10.89 37.81
N THR A 184 -19.22 10.59 36.63
CA THR A 184 -19.43 9.21 36.17
C THR A 184 -18.13 8.41 36.13
N CYS A 185 -17.06 8.96 35.54
CA CYS A 185 -15.77 8.27 35.43
C CYS A 185 -15.13 8.06 36.81
N SER A 186 -15.05 9.12 37.62
CA SER A 186 -14.48 9.06 38.96
C SER A 186 -15.23 8.10 39.88
N GLN A 187 -16.56 8.15 39.89
CA GLN A 187 -17.39 7.26 40.71
C GLN A 187 -17.24 5.80 40.28
N TRP A 188 -17.29 5.51 38.98
CA TRP A 188 -17.12 4.15 38.49
C TRP A 188 -15.77 3.57 38.91
N LEU A 189 -14.68 4.34 38.81
CA LEU A 189 -13.35 3.89 39.25
C LEU A 189 -13.33 3.57 40.74
N ARG A 190 -13.91 4.44 41.59
CA ARG A 190 -13.99 4.20 43.04
C ARG A 190 -14.76 2.92 43.37
N ASP A 191 -15.89 2.71 42.69
CA ASP A 191 -16.73 1.52 42.90
C ASP A 191 -16.08 0.23 42.38
N ASN A 192 -15.07 0.34 41.51
CA ASN A 192 -14.44 -0.79 40.84
C ASN A 192 -12.92 -0.91 41.12
N LEU A 193 -12.40 -0.31 42.20
CA LEU A 193 -10.98 -0.37 42.55
C LEU A 193 -10.45 -1.82 42.67
N SER A 194 -11.28 -2.77 43.07
CA SER A 194 -10.94 -4.19 43.17
C SER A 194 -10.59 -4.85 41.82
N LYS A 195 -10.89 -4.21 40.69
CA LYS A 195 -10.52 -4.68 39.35
C LYS A 195 -9.06 -4.38 38.98
N PHE A 196 -8.36 -3.56 39.77
CA PHE A 196 -7.00 -3.11 39.49
C PHE A 196 -6.02 -3.69 40.51
N SER A 197 -4.78 -3.94 40.07
CA SER A 197 -3.71 -4.46 40.93
C SER A 197 -2.83 -3.34 41.48
N ASN A 198 -2.63 -2.28 40.70
CA ASN A 198 -1.66 -1.21 40.99
C ASN A 198 -2.29 0.17 41.18
N VAL A 199 -3.63 0.26 41.17
CA VAL A 199 -4.39 1.52 41.30
C VAL A 199 -5.21 1.50 42.59
N ASN A 200 -5.13 2.57 43.36
CA ASN A 200 -5.90 2.74 44.60
C ASN A 200 -6.74 4.04 44.57
N ALA A 201 -7.53 4.29 45.63
CA ALA A 201 -8.41 5.47 45.70
C ALA A 201 -7.65 6.80 45.59
N SER A 202 -6.47 6.92 46.22
CA SER A 202 -5.67 8.15 46.15
C SER A 202 -5.17 8.44 44.74
N ASP A 203 -4.98 7.41 43.91
CA ASP A 203 -4.61 7.58 42.51
C ASP A 203 -5.76 8.15 41.69
N VAL A 204 -6.99 7.73 41.97
CA VAL A 204 -8.21 8.26 41.33
C VAL A 204 -8.43 9.72 41.77
N ASP A 205 -8.21 10.02 43.04
CA ASP A 205 -8.37 11.37 43.59
C ASP A 205 -7.28 12.34 43.11
N ALA A 206 -6.10 11.83 42.73
CA ALA A 206 -5.00 12.62 42.18
C ALA A 206 -5.15 12.96 40.69
N ILE A 207 -6.17 12.43 40.00
CA ILE A 207 -6.41 12.73 38.58
C ILE A 207 -6.76 14.22 38.42
N GLU A 208 -5.89 14.96 37.74
CA GLU A 208 -6.07 16.39 37.54
C GLU A 208 -7.31 16.69 36.69
N SER A 209 -8.15 17.61 37.16
CA SER A 209 -9.34 18.06 36.40
C SER A 209 -9.02 19.06 35.31
N ARG A 210 -7.77 19.53 35.22
CA ARG A 210 -7.25 20.39 34.16
C ARG A 210 -6.73 19.52 33.02
N LEU A 211 -7.57 19.28 32.02
CA LEU A 211 -7.26 18.38 30.91
C LEU A 211 -6.35 19.05 29.87
N CYS A 212 -6.53 20.35 29.64
CA CYS A 212 -5.87 21.03 28.53
C CYS A 212 -5.63 22.52 28.83
N SER A 213 -4.41 22.99 28.55
CA SER A 213 -3.96 24.38 28.70
C SER A 213 -3.64 25.06 27.37
N SER A 214 -3.69 24.32 26.26
CA SER A 214 -3.31 24.82 24.93
C SER A 214 -4.40 24.59 23.90
N ILE A 215 -4.46 25.47 22.90
CA ILE A 215 -5.44 25.43 21.83
C ILE A 215 -4.79 25.68 20.47
N THR A 216 -5.18 24.88 19.48
CA THR A 216 -4.90 25.15 18.08
C THR A 216 -6.10 25.83 17.43
N LEU A 217 -5.87 27.05 16.96
CA LEU A 217 -6.83 27.77 16.16
C LEU A 217 -6.76 27.27 14.71
N SER A 218 -7.78 26.52 14.29
CA SER A 218 -7.96 26.08 12.90
C SER A 218 -8.76 27.13 12.14
N THR A 219 -8.09 27.95 11.34
CA THR A 219 -8.74 29.02 10.58
C THR A 219 -9.42 28.46 9.33
N LEU A 220 -10.62 28.96 9.02
CA LEU A 220 -11.27 28.67 7.74
C LEU A 220 -10.45 29.27 6.59
N HIS A 221 -10.52 28.64 5.41
CA HIS A 221 -9.96 29.23 4.19
C HIS A 221 -10.56 30.62 3.97
N GLY A 222 -9.71 31.59 3.64
CA GLY A 222 -10.15 32.98 3.50
C GLY A 222 -10.35 33.78 4.80
N CYS A 223 -10.00 33.24 5.98
CA CYS A 223 -10.13 33.98 7.23
C CYS A 223 -9.17 35.20 7.27
N PRO A 224 -9.67 36.43 7.49
CA PRO A 224 -8.83 37.63 7.52
C PRO A 224 -7.78 37.59 8.65
N PRO A 225 -6.56 38.11 8.43
CA PRO A 225 -5.52 38.18 9.47
C PRO A 225 -6.01 38.88 10.75
N GLU A 226 -6.79 39.94 10.63
CA GLU A 226 -7.31 40.69 11.78
C GLU A 226 -8.24 39.82 12.63
N GLU A 227 -9.03 38.94 12.02
CA GLU A 227 -9.91 38.02 12.73
C GLU A 227 -9.10 36.95 13.48
N ILE A 228 -8.06 36.39 12.83
CA ILE A 228 -7.14 35.44 13.47
C ILE A 228 -6.47 36.08 14.69
N GLU A 229 -6.01 37.33 14.57
CA GLU A 229 -5.40 38.07 15.67
C GLU A 229 -6.39 38.33 16.80
N ARG A 230 -7.62 38.76 16.49
CA ARG A 230 -8.69 38.99 17.48
C ARG A 230 -9.02 37.72 18.27
N ILE A 231 -9.20 36.59 17.57
CA ILE A 231 -9.46 35.30 18.21
C ILE A 231 -8.29 34.90 19.09
N SER A 232 -7.06 34.99 18.58
CA SER A 232 -5.87 34.60 19.34
C SER A 232 -5.70 35.44 20.60
N ARG A 233 -5.91 36.77 20.52
CA ARG A 233 -5.89 37.67 21.69
C ARG A 233 -6.96 37.32 22.71
N TYR A 234 -8.19 37.02 22.26
CA TYR A 234 -9.26 36.54 23.14
C TYR A 234 -8.87 35.23 23.87
N LEU A 235 -8.27 34.27 23.17
CA LEU A 235 -7.81 33.01 23.76
C LEU A 235 -6.68 33.21 24.78
N PHE A 236 -5.79 34.18 24.55
CA PHE A 236 -4.76 34.53 25.52
C PHE A 236 -5.32 35.27 26.74
N GLU A 237 -6.08 36.33 26.52
CA GLU A 237 -6.48 37.29 27.56
C GLU A 237 -7.69 36.81 28.37
N GLU A 238 -8.74 36.35 27.70
CA GLU A 238 -9.98 35.94 28.35
C GLU A 238 -9.96 34.45 28.74
N LYS A 239 -9.26 33.61 27.97
CA LYS A 239 -9.21 32.17 28.21
C LYS A 239 -7.96 31.68 28.92
N GLY A 240 -6.86 32.45 28.90
CA GLY A 240 -5.61 32.09 29.56
C GLY A 240 -4.96 30.85 28.96
N LEU A 241 -5.10 30.63 27.65
CA LEU A 241 -4.59 29.45 26.95
C LEU A 241 -3.30 29.75 26.18
N HIS A 242 -2.42 28.77 26.07
CA HIS A 242 -1.35 28.78 25.08
C HIS A 242 -1.96 28.57 23.68
N VAL A 243 -1.50 29.29 22.66
CA VAL A 243 -2.13 29.27 21.33
C VAL A 243 -1.16 28.86 20.24
N PHE A 244 -1.56 27.85 19.47
CA PHE A 244 -1.00 27.57 18.15
C PHE A 244 -1.93 28.08 17.06
N VAL A 245 -1.42 28.85 16.11
CA VAL A 245 -2.19 29.21 14.91
C VAL A 245 -1.86 28.22 13.79
N LYS A 246 -2.88 27.56 13.23
CA LYS A 246 -2.69 26.63 12.11
C LYS A 246 -2.34 27.40 10.84
N CYS A 247 -1.30 26.95 10.15
CA CYS A 247 -0.84 27.55 8.89
C CYS A 247 -0.70 26.49 7.80
N ASN A 248 -1.23 26.82 6.62
CA ASN A 248 -1.17 25.97 5.44
C ASN A 248 0.04 26.35 4.54
N PRO A 249 0.54 25.42 3.71
CA PRO A 249 1.59 25.70 2.72
C PRO A 249 1.23 26.75 1.68
N THR A 250 -0.02 27.22 1.63
CA THR A 250 -0.44 28.34 0.78
C THR A 250 0.41 29.59 1.02
N LEU A 251 1.00 29.76 2.21
CA LEU A 251 1.99 30.80 2.54
C LEU A 251 3.30 30.76 1.71
N LEU A 252 3.56 29.67 0.99
CA LEU A 252 4.68 29.58 0.06
C LEU A 252 4.43 30.32 -1.25
N GLY A 253 3.17 30.51 -1.63
CA GLY A 253 2.78 30.96 -2.96
C GLY A 253 2.62 29.80 -3.96
N TYR A 254 1.73 29.99 -4.94
CA TYR A 254 1.33 28.95 -5.89
C TYR A 254 2.51 28.40 -6.69
N GLU A 255 3.32 29.28 -7.29
CA GLU A 255 4.47 28.89 -8.12
C GLU A 255 5.48 28.03 -7.36
N THR A 256 5.76 28.38 -6.10
CA THR A 256 6.67 27.58 -5.26
C THR A 256 6.07 26.22 -4.93
N ALA A 257 4.80 26.16 -4.54
CA ALA A 257 4.15 24.89 -4.24
C ALA A 257 4.09 23.97 -5.48
N ARG A 258 3.81 24.54 -6.66
CA ARG A 258 3.78 23.82 -7.94
C ARG A 258 5.15 23.27 -8.32
N ASP A 259 6.20 24.10 -8.29
CA ASP A 259 7.59 23.68 -8.57
C ASP A 259 8.02 22.52 -7.65
N LEU A 260 7.78 22.67 -6.34
CA LEU A 260 8.14 21.65 -5.36
C LEU A 260 7.46 20.31 -5.66
N LEU A 261 6.16 20.31 -5.94
CA LEU A 261 5.43 19.08 -6.25
C LEU A 261 5.87 18.47 -7.59
N ASP A 262 6.12 19.30 -8.60
CA ASP A 262 6.57 18.83 -9.93
C ASP A 262 7.93 18.16 -9.88
N ARG A 263 8.90 18.79 -9.21
CA ARG A 263 10.25 18.22 -9.01
C ARG A 263 10.25 16.93 -8.20
N MET A 264 9.23 16.74 -7.35
CA MET A 264 9.04 15.51 -6.57
C MET A 264 8.24 14.44 -7.33
N GLY A 265 7.74 14.75 -8.53
CA GLY A 265 7.01 13.82 -9.41
C GLY A 265 5.50 13.78 -9.19
N TYR A 266 4.92 14.78 -8.51
CA TYR A 266 3.48 14.91 -8.22
C TYR A 266 2.76 15.83 -9.22
N THR A 267 3.13 15.75 -10.50
CA THR A 267 2.60 16.61 -11.58
C THR A 267 1.11 16.42 -11.86
N TYR A 268 0.52 15.31 -11.39
CA TYR A 268 -0.90 14.99 -11.55
C TYR A 268 -1.80 15.59 -10.45
N ILE A 269 -1.22 16.10 -9.36
CA ILE A 269 -1.99 16.70 -8.27
C ILE A 269 -2.49 18.06 -8.72
N ASP A 270 -3.81 18.21 -8.83
CA ASP A 270 -4.44 19.41 -9.37
C ASP A 270 -4.83 20.37 -8.23
N PHE A 271 -4.45 21.64 -8.37
CA PHE A 271 -4.88 22.74 -7.48
C PHE A 271 -4.71 24.07 -8.21
N THR A 272 -5.49 25.07 -7.82
CA THR A 272 -5.46 26.42 -8.42
C THR A 272 -4.83 27.45 -7.49
N ASP A 273 -4.59 28.65 -8.00
CA ASP A 273 -4.11 29.78 -7.22
C ASP A 273 -5.19 30.40 -6.29
N HIS A 274 -6.42 29.91 -6.35
CA HIS A 274 -7.56 30.43 -5.57
C HIS A 274 -7.25 30.48 -4.07
N HIS A 275 -6.92 29.33 -3.45
CA HIS A 275 -6.59 29.28 -2.02
C HIS A 275 -5.37 30.15 -1.66
N PHE A 276 -4.40 30.30 -2.57
CA PHE A 276 -3.22 31.13 -2.35
C PHE A 276 -3.54 32.63 -2.33
N LYS A 277 -4.55 33.07 -3.06
CA LYS A 277 -4.98 34.47 -3.13
C LYS A 277 -5.93 34.86 -1.99
N HIS A 278 -6.72 33.90 -1.50
CA HIS A 278 -7.74 34.17 -0.49
C HIS A 278 -7.27 33.86 0.94
N ASP A 279 -6.38 32.87 1.14
CA ASP A 279 -5.85 32.56 2.46
C ASP A 279 -4.93 33.67 3.00
N LEU A 280 -4.50 33.52 4.26
CA LEU A 280 -3.51 34.38 4.91
C LEU A 280 -2.27 34.58 4.02
N GLN A 281 -1.96 35.84 3.74
CA GLN A 281 -0.78 36.22 2.96
C GLN A 281 0.48 36.24 3.86
N TYR A 282 1.64 35.93 3.26
CA TYR A 282 2.88 35.74 4.03
C TYR A 282 3.31 36.97 4.83
N SER A 283 3.29 38.16 4.23
CA SER A 283 3.68 39.41 4.90
C SER A 283 2.78 39.73 6.09
N ASP A 284 1.46 39.56 5.91
CA ASP A 284 0.46 39.88 6.91
C ASP A 284 0.53 38.87 8.06
N GLY A 285 0.70 37.60 7.73
CA GLY A 285 0.95 36.52 8.69
C GLY A 285 2.17 36.82 9.56
N VAL A 286 3.32 37.14 8.96
CA VAL A 286 4.55 37.46 9.72
C VAL A 286 4.34 38.64 10.67
N ALA A 287 3.70 39.72 10.20
CA ALA A 287 3.43 40.89 11.04
C ALA A 287 2.51 40.54 12.22
N MET A 288 1.45 39.80 11.96
CA MET A 288 0.51 39.31 12.98
C MET A 288 1.19 38.39 13.99
N PHE A 289 1.96 37.40 13.54
CA PHE A 289 2.64 36.45 14.42
C PHE A 289 3.64 37.13 15.35
N LYS A 290 4.36 38.17 14.89
CA LYS A 290 5.25 38.97 15.75
C LYS A 290 4.47 39.65 16.88
N ARG A 291 3.31 40.27 16.55
CA ARG A 291 2.42 40.89 17.56
C ARG A 291 1.86 39.88 18.55
N LEU A 292 1.40 38.72 18.07
CA LEU A 292 0.86 37.66 18.93
C LEU A 292 1.92 37.06 19.84
N GLN A 293 3.16 36.88 19.35
CA GLN A 293 4.27 36.38 20.16
C GLN A 293 4.61 37.33 21.31
N GLU A 294 4.63 38.63 21.05
CA GLU A 294 4.84 39.65 22.10
C GLU A 294 3.67 39.69 23.09
N PHE A 295 2.43 39.69 22.59
CA PHE A 295 1.22 39.71 23.40
C PHE A 295 1.10 38.50 24.35
N ALA A 296 1.47 37.31 23.87
CA ALA A 296 1.51 36.08 24.67
C ALA A 296 2.58 36.18 25.75
N LYS A 297 3.77 36.68 25.41
CA LYS A 297 4.90 36.84 26.33
C LYS A 297 4.56 37.79 27.49
N GLU A 298 3.89 38.91 27.22
CA GLU A 298 3.42 39.86 28.24
C GLU A 298 2.49 39.20 29.28
N ARG A 299 1.82 38.12 28.90
CA ARG A 299 0.86 37.37 29.75
C ARG A 299 1.44 36.08 30.32
N GLY A 300 2.72 35.79 30.08
CA GLY A 300 3.34 34.53 30.51
C GLY A 300 2.81 33.29 29.79
N LEU A 301 2.21 33.47 28.60
CA LEU A 301 1.68 32.40 27.76
C LEU A 301 2.60 32.14 26.55
N GLU A 302 2.42 30.98 25.92
CA GLU A 302 3.22 30.56 24.77
C GLU A 302 2.42 30.73 23.48
N PHE A 303 3.10 31.21 22.45
CA PHE A 303 2.58 31.31 21.09
C PHE A 303 3.45 30.49 20.15
N GLY A 304 2.81 29.74 19.26
CA GLY A 304 3.50 29.01 18.20
C GLY A 304 2.65 28.88 16.95
N LEU A 305 3.22 28.23 15.93
CA LEU A 305 2.50 27.87 14.72
C LEU A 305 2.31 26.36 14.63
N LYS A 306 1.12 25.94 14.18
CA LYS A 306 0.87 24.57 13.76
C LYS A 306 1.03 24.49 12.25
N LEU A 307 2.12 23.88 11.78
CA LEU A 307 2.29 23.63 10.35
C LEU A 307 1.47 22.39 9.96
N THR A 308 0.45 22.65 9.13
CA THR A 308 -0.70 21.79 8.87
C THR A 308 -0.37 20.34 8.50
N ASN A 309 -1.35 19.49 8.77
CA ASN A 309 -1.45 18.10 8.32
C ASN A 309 -2.11 17.95 6.94
N THR A 310 -2.66 19.03 6.35
CA THR A 310 -3.45 18.99 5.12
C THR A 310 -3.14 20.13 4.13
N PHE A 311 -3.30 19.89 2.83
CA PHE A 311 -3.18 20.88 1.74
C PHE A 311 -4.35 20.71 0.76
N PRO A 312 -5.12 21.76 0.44
CA PRO A 312 -6.31 21.63 -0.40
C PRO A 312 -5.94 21.36 -1.86
N VAL A 313 -6.62 20.39 -2.48
CA VAL A 313 -6.44 19.97 -3.88
C VAL A 313 -7.79 19.63 -4.50
N ASN A 314 -7.87 19.59 -5.83
CA ASN A 314 -9.07 19.20 -6.56
C ASN A 314 -9.15 17.69 -6.74
N ILE A 315 -10.37 17.16 -6.78
CA ILE A 315 -10.64 15.78 -7.15
C ILE A 315 -10.68 15.69 -8.68
N LYS A 316 -9.70 15.00 -9.27
CA LYS A 316 -9.59 14.81 -10.74
C LYS A 316 -9.37 13.36 -11.14
N ASN A 317 -9.15 12.47 -10.18
CA ASN A 317 -8.84 11.06 -10.42
C ASN A 317 -9.77 10.12 -9.65
N GLU A 318 -10.99 10.58 -9.34
CA GLU A 318 -12.02 9.80 -8.61
C GLU A 318 -11.49 9.25 -7.28
N GLU A 319 -10.60 10.00 -6.62
CA GLU A 319 -9.93 9.56 -5.40
C GLU A 319 -10.90 9.38 -4.24
N LEU A 320 -11.88 10.29 -4.17
CA LEU A 320 -12.93 10.44 -3.16
C LEU A 320 -14.15 11.11 -3.84
N PRO A 321 -15.36 11.02 -3.27
CA PRO A 321 -16.52 11.76 -3.76
C PRO A 321 -16.37 13.27 -3.52
N GLY A 322 -16.82 14.09 -4.48
CA GLY A 322 -16.83 15.56 -4.38
C GLY A 322 -15.96 16.26 -5.43
N GLU A 323 -15.70 17.55 -5.22
CA GLU A 323 -14.89 18.40 -6.12
C GLU A 323 -13.51 18.75 -5.55
N GLN A 324 -13.39 18.83 -4.23
CA GLN A 324 -12.14 19.16 -3.53
C GLN A 324 -11.88 18.18 -2.39
N MET A 325 -10.60 18.01 -2.06
CA MET A 325 -10.14 17.16 -0.96
C MET A 325 -8.87 17.74 -0.33
N TYR A 326 -8.47 17.19 0.80
CA TYR A 326 -7.29 17.59 1.54
C TYR A 326 -6.18 16.54 1.42
N MET A 327 -5.07 16.92 0.78
CA MET A 327 -3.86 16.10 0.63
C MET A 327 -2.99 16.13 1.89
N SER A 328 -2.42 14.99 2.25
CA SER A 328 -1.53 14.76 3.39
C SER A 328 -0.49 13.67 3.06
N GLY A 329 0.35 13.32 4.03
CA GLY A 329 1.35 12.26 3.89
C GLY A 329 2.65 12.74 3.21
N ARG A 330 3.37 11.82 2.57
CA ARG A 330 4.74 12.09 2.09
C ARG A 330 4.85 13.22 1.06
N SER A 331 3.80 13.47 0.28
CA SER A 331 3.72 14.57 -0.69
C SER A 331 3.68 15.95 -0.02
N LEU A 332 3.22 16.03 1.24
CA LEU A 332 3.11 17.26 2.00
C LEU A 332 4.45 17.67 2.65
N PHE A 333 5.35 16.72 2.89
CA PHE A 333 6.66 16.98 3.50
C PHE A 333 7.48 18.10 2.83
N PRO A 334 7.74 18.07 1.49
CA PRO A 334 8.55 19.11 0.84
C PRO A 334 7.94 20.50 0.98
N LEU A 335 6.62 20.62 0.96
CA LEU A 335 5.93 21.89 1.16
C LEU A 335 6.09 22.38 2.60
N THR A 336 5.76 21.53 3.57
CA THR A 336 5.71 21.93 4.98
C THR A 336 7.09 22.21 5.56
N ILE A 337 8.12 21.43 5.20
CA ILE A 337 9.48 21.69 5.68
C ILE A 337 10.09 22.95 5.06
N THR A 338 9.76 23.26 3.80
CA THR A 338 10.18 24.50 3.14
C THR A 338 9.52 25.71 3.79
N LEU A 339 8.23 25.61 4.14
CA LEU A 339 7.53 26.65 4.89
C LEU A 339 8.14 26.84 6.29
N ALA A 340 8.45 25.75 6.99
CA ALA A 340 9.11 25.78 8.29
C ALA A 340 10.46 26.51 8.22
N SER A 341 11.28 26.21 7.21
CA SER A 341 12.55 26.89 6.94
C SER A 341 12.34 28.40 6.71
N LYS A 342 11.39 28.77 5.84
CA LYS A 342 11.08 30.16 5.53
C LYS A 342 10.65 30.95 6.77
N LEU A 343 9.75 30.40 7.58
CA LEU A 343 9.29 31.03 8.82
C LEU A 343 10.40 31.07 9.88
N SER A 344 11.18 30.00 10.04
CA SER A 344 12.25 29.98 11.05
C SER A 344 13.34 31.00 10.75
N ARG A 345 13.66 31.25 9.47
CA ARG A 345 14.55 32.37 9.07
C ARG A 345 14.00 33.72 9.51
N GLU A 346 12.73 34.00 9.22
CA GLU A 346 12.08 35.28 9.52
C GLU A 346 12.05 35.59 11.03
N PHE A 347 11.96 34.55 11.87
CA PHE A 347 11.90 34.66 13.33
C PHE A 347 13.24 34.35 14.02
N GLY A 348 14.33 34.15 13.27
CA GLY A 348 15.64 33.79 13.81
C GLY A 348 15.61 32.55 14.71
N GLY A 349 14.79 31.55 14.36
CA GLY A 349 14.61 30.29 15.09
C GLY A 349 13.78 30.38 16.37
N LYS A 350 13.26 31.56 16.75
CA LYS A 350 12.55 31.76 18.02
C LYS A 350 11.09 31.34 18.00
N LEU A 351 10.53 31.07 16.82
CA LEU A 351 9.14 30.69 16.67
C LEU A 351 8.97 29.20 16.95
N GLN A 352 8.13 28.86 17.93
CA GLN A 352 7.81 27.47 18.21
C GLN A 352 6.91 26.90 17.11
N ILE A 353 7.26 25.71 16.63
CA ILE A 353 6.55 25.03 15.54
C ILE A 353 6.07 23.67 16.03
N SER A 354 4.75 23.50 16.11
CA SER A 354 4.12 22.18 16.09
C SER A 354 4.03 21.70 14.65
N TYR A 355 4.64 20.56 14.32
CA TYR A 355 4.77 20.08 12.95
C TYR A 355 3.83 18.92 12.65
N SER A 356 3.37 18.78 11.41
CA SER A 356 2.67 17.57 10.98
C SER A 356 2.93 17.12 9.55
N GLY A 357 3.11 18.05 8.62
CA GLY A 357 3.16 17.75 7.19
C GLY A 357 4.17 16.68 6.79
N GLY A 358 3.69 15.45 6.53
CA GLY A 358 4.51 14.34 6.02
C GLY A 358 5.56 13.80 6.97
N ALA A 359 5.43 14.02 8.28
CA ALA A 359 6.29 13.39 9.28
C ALA A 359 6.00 11.87 9.41
N ASP A 360 7.05 11.07 9.48
CA ASP A 360 7.01 9.63 9.76
C ASP A 360 8.37 9.11 10.28
N PHE A 361 8.51 7.79 10.38
CA PHE A 361 9.74 7.14 10.86
C PHE A 361 11.02 7.55 10.12
N PHE A 362 10.96 7.84 8.82
CA PHE A 362 12.15 8.08 7.99
C PHE A 362 12.68 9.52 8.08
N ASN A 363 11.92 10.44 8.69
CA ASN A 363 12.33 11.83 8.85
C ASN A 363 12.14 12.39 10.27
N ILE A 364 11.52 11.66 11.21
CA ILE A 364 11.22 12.15 12.56
C ILE A 364 12.46 12.68 13.29
N ASP A 365 13.58 11.96 13.22
CA ASP A 365 14.87 12.34 13.80
C ASP A 365 15.43 13.60 13.14
N SER A 366 15.31 13.72 11.82
CA SER A 366 15.76 14.90 11.09
C SER A 366 14.97 16.16 11.51
N ILE A 367 13.65 16.03 11.73
CA ILE A 367 12.78 17.15 12.17
C ILE A 367 13.08 17.52 13.62
N LEU A 368 13.18 16.54 14.52
CA LEU A 368 13.49 16.80 15.94
C LEU A 368 14.89 17.37 16.14
N ASN A 369 15.87 16.91 15.35
CA ASN A 369 17.26 17.36 15.46
C ASN A 369 17.44 18.85 15.18
N VAL A 370 16.57 19.45 14.35
CA VAL A 370 16.60 20.91 14.09
C VAL A 370 15.85 21.72 15.16
N GLY A 371 15.28 21.08 16.18
CA GLY A 371 14.60 21.73 17.30
C GLY A 371 13.09 21.93 17.11
N ILE A 372 12.49 21.40 16.03
CA ILE A 372 11.03 21.45 15.82
C ILE A 372 10.34 20.44 16.74
N GLN A 373 9.41 20.91 17.56
CA GLN A 373 8.61 20.10 18.49
C GLN A 373 7.37 20.90 18.98
N PRO A 374 6.25 20.24 19.27
CA PRO A 374 5.97 18.80 19.11
C PRO A 374 5.67 18.40 17.64
N ILE A 375 5.50 17.10 17.38
CA ILE A 375 5.22 16.57 16.04
C ILE A 375 3.97 15.68 16.08
N SER A 376 2.93 16.04 15.33
CA SER A 376 1.73 15.20 15.21
C SER A 376 1.62 14.55 13.83
N MET A 377 1.01 13.38 13.73
CA MET A 377 0.92 12.62 12.47
C MET A 377 -0.50 12.15 12.19
N ALA A 378 -0.89 12.11 10.92
CA ALA A 378 -2.18 11.60 10.48
C ALA A 378 -2.01 10.38 9.56
N THR A 379 -1.52 10.59 8.34
CA THR A 379 -1.51 9.58 7.27
C THR A 379 -0.75 8.30 7.63
N THR A 380 0.34 8.40 8.41
CA THR A 380 1.11 7.20 8.80
C THR A 380 0.31 6.27 9.72
N ILE A 381 -0.56 6.82 10.58
CA ILE A 381 -1.42 6.07 11.50
C ILE A 381 -2.63 5.48 10.76
N LEU A 382 -3.00 6.04 9.60
CA LEU A 382 -4.05 5.51 8.73
C LEU A 382 -3.56 4.41 7.77
N LYS A 383 -2.28 4.03 7.83
CA LYS A 383 -1.67 2.97 7.01
C LYS A 383 -1.50 1.66 7.80
N PRO A 384 -1.37 0.49 7.15
CA PRO A 384 -1.22 -0.82 7.80
C PRO A 384 -0.19 -0.85 8.92
N GLY A 385 -0.49 -1.52 10.03
CA GLY A 385 0.21 -1.37 11.31
C GLY A 385 -0.34 -0.25 12.20
N GLY A 386 -1.06 0.73 11.64
CA GLY A 386 -1.89 1.68 12.38
C GLY A 386 -1.16 2.42 13.50
N TYR A 387 -1.78 2.43 14.68
CA TYR A 387 -1.19 2.97 15.91
C TYR A 387 0.11 2.27 16.32
N GLU A 388 0.28 0.96 16.06
CA GLU A 388 1.47 0.21 16.49
C GLU A 388 2.78 0.76 15.88
N ARG A 389 2.69 1.50 14.76
CA ARG A 389 3.83 2.24 14.17
C ARG A 389 4.42 3.28 15.11
N MET A 390 3.59 3.85 15.99
CA MET A 390 4.00 4.93 16.89
C MET A 390 5.07 4.49 17.87
N LYS A 391 5.15 3.21 18.23
CA LYS A 391 6.14 2.72 19.20
C LYS A 391 7.55 2.94 18.67
N GLN A 392 7.81 2.47 17.45
CA GLN A 392 9.10 2.61 16.80
C GLN A 392 9.48 4.09 16.58
N ILE A 393 8.49 4.93 16.27
CA ILE A 393 8.70 6.37 16.08
C ILE A 393 9.03 7.05 17.42
N ALA A 394 8.33 6.69 18.50
CA ALA A 394 8.57 7.22 19.85
C ALA A 394 9.96 6.81 20.35
N GLU A 395 10.35 5.54 20.20
CA GLU A 395 11.69 5.05 20.52
C GLU A 395 12.78 5.80 19.74
N LYS A 396 12.56 6.08 18.45
CA LYS A 396 13.48 6.88 17.64
C LYS A 396 13.53 8.36 18.06
N ALA A 397 12.47 8.87 18.68
CA ALA A 397 12.36 10.24 19.16
C ALA A 397 12.97 10.45 20.56
N GLU A 398 13.13 9.40 21.37
CA GLU A 398 13.66 9.48 22.74
C GLU A 398 14.99 10.24 22.88
N PRO A 399 15.99 10.09 21.99
CA PRO A 399 17.24 10.84 22.08
C PRO A 399 17.08 12.36 22.03
N TYR A 400 15.95 12.86 21.54
CA TYR A 400 15.67 14.28 21.33
C TYR A 400 14.83 14.92 22.45
N LEU A 401 14.54 14.17 23.52
CA LEU A 401 13.83 14.68 24.70
C LEU A 401 14.73 15.62 25.52
N ASN A 402 14.69 16.92 25.18
CA ASN A 402 15.65 17.93 25.65
C ASN A 402 15.04 19.04 26.53
N GLY A 403 13.90 18.77 27.19
CA GLY A 403 13.21 19.72 28.07
C GLY A 403 12.43 20.77 27.29
N ALA A 404 12.41 22.01 27.81
CA ALA A 404 11.69 23.13 27.19
C ALA A 404 12.27 23.53 25.82
N PHE A 405 11.43 24.10 24.96
CA PHE A 405 11.82 24.63 23.65
C PHE A 405 12.91 25.71 23.78
N ARG A 406 14.00 25.56 23.00
CA ARG A 406 15.17 26.47 23.01
C ARG A 406 15.37 27.25 21.71
N GLY A 407 14.48 27.05 20.74
CA GLY A 407 14.63 27.56 19.38
C GLY A 407 14.91 26.47 18.34
N VAL A 408 14.69 26.82 17.08
CA VAL A 408 14.96 26.01 15.90
C VAL A 408 16.33 26.39 15.31
N ASP A 409 17.17 25.39 15.02
CA ASP A 409 18.41 25.60 14.26
C ASP A 409 18.07 25.88 12.79
N VAL A 410 18.05 27.16 12.45
CA VAL A 410 17.70 27.65 11.11
C VAL A 410 18.63 27.11 10.03
N LYS A 411 19.93 27.00 10.31
CA LYS A 411 20.91 26.53 9.32
C LYS A 411 20.72 25.06 9.02
N ALA A 412 20.50 24.25 10.06
CA ALA A 412 20.24 22.82 9.90
C ALA A 412 18.89 22.57 9.23
N LEU A 413 17.86 23.37 9.54
CA LEU A 413 16.55 23.29 8.89
C LEU A 413 16.61 23.68 7.40
N ASP A 414 17.39 24.70 7.04
CA ASP A 414 17.60 25.07 5.64
C ASP A 414 18.29 23.95 4.85
N ALA A 415 19.28 23.30 5.44
CA ALA A 415 19.91 22.11 4.85
C ALA A 415 18.92 20.95 4.70
N LEU A 416 18.07 20.71 5.70
CA LEU A 416 17.03 19.69 5.64
C LEU A 416 16.03 19.98 4.52
N ALA A 417 15.54 21.21 4.40
CA ALA A 417 14.62 21.63 3.36
C ALA A 417 15.24 21.53 1.95
N ALA A 418 16.53 21.81 1.79
CA ALA A 418 17.23 21.59 0.52
C ALA A 418 17.39 20.10 0.17
N SER A 419 17.63 19.24 1.17
CA SER A 419 17.88 17.81 0.98
C SER A 419 16.67 16.99 0.50
N VAL A 420 15.45 17.57 0.50
CA VAL A 420 14.23 16.84 0.14
C VAL A 420 14.26 16.26 -1.27
N PHE A 421 15.00 16.89 -2.19
CA PHE A 421 15.15 16.43 -3.58
C PHE A 421 16.20 15.32 -3.74
N GLU A 422 17.03 15.09 -2.73
CA GLU A 422 18.05 14.04 -2.75
C GLU A 422 17.48 12.74 -2.17
N LYS A 423 16.71 12.86 -1.08
CA LYS A 423 16.11 11.72 -0.38
C LYS A 423 15.02 11.05 -1.22
N ARG A 424 15.25 9.78 -1.59
CA ARG A 424 14.32 8.98 -2.41
C ARG A 424 12.90 8.90 -1.83
N PHE A 425 12.77 8.77 -0.51
CA PHE A 425 11.51 8.39 0.14
C PHE A 425 10.33 9.36 -0.14
N HIS A 426 10.63 10.65 -0.32
CA HIS A 426 9.60 11.66 -0.59
C HIS A 426 9.24 11.80 -2.07
N LYS A 427 10.01 11.19 -3.00
CA LYS A 427 9.75 11.26 -4.44
C LYS A 427 8.65 10.29 -4.85
N LYS A 428 7.75 10.72 -5.75
CA LYS A 428 6.69 9.84 -6.27
C LYS A 428 7.26 8.57 -6.89
N SER A 429 8.35 8.67 -7.64
CA SER A 429 9.01 7.55 -8.33
C SER A 429 9.56 6.47 -7.39
N ALA A 430 9.93 6.82 -6.16
CA ALA A 430 10.48 5.85 -5.21
C ALA A 430 9.46 4.82 -4.71
N ARG A 431 8.17 5.10 -4.94
CA ARG A 431 7.07 4.21 -4.57
C ARG A 431 5.89 4.42 -5.53
N PRO A 432 5.88 3.76 -6.71
CA PRO A 432 4.75 3.78 -7.61
C PRO A 432 3.64 2.87 -7.03
N VAL A 433 2.58 3.47 -6.51
CA VAL A 433 1.47 2.72 -5.88
C VAL A 433 0.26 2.70 -6.81
N GLY A 434 -0.09 1.50 -7.30
CA GLY A 434 -1.38 1.20 -7.92
C GLY A 434 -2.37 0.61 -6.92
N SER A 435 -3.54 0.17 -7.41
CA SER A 435 -4.39 -0.71 -6.60
C SER A 435 -3.70 -2.05 -6.41
N ARG A 436 -3.64 -2.53 -5.16
CA ARG A 436 -3.15 -3.89 -4.85
C ARG A 436 -4.26 -4.92 -4.72
N LYS A 437 -5.52 -4.52 -4.97
CA LYS A 437 -6.64 -5.45 -4.98
C LYS A 437 -6.43 -6.45 -6.12
N THR A 438 -6.57 -7.72 -5.80
CA THR A 438 -6.61 -8.78 -6.80
C THR A 438 -8.07 -9.07 -7.20
N GLU A 439 -8.26 -9.90 -8.21
CA GLU A 439 -9.60 -10.22 -8.76
C GLU A 439 -10.49 -11.02 -7.80
N SER A 440 -9.92 -11.70 -6.79
CA SER A 440 -10.71 -12.43 -5.78
C SER A 440 -11.67 -11.51 -5.01
N ARG A 441 -12.94 -11.91 -4.89
CA ARG A 441 -13.92 -11.26 -4.02
C ARG A 441 -13.58 -11.47 -2.54
N LEU A 442 -13.93 -10.51 -1.68
CA LEU A 442 -13.77 -10.61 -0.23
C LEU A 442 -14.76 -11.65 0.34
N PRO A 443 -14.30 -12.76 0.93
CA PRO A 443 -15.20 -13.73 1.53
C PRO A 443 -15.69 -13.29 2.93
N LEU A 444 -16.88 -13.76 3.30
CA LEU A 444 -17.49 -13.48 4.61
C LEU A 444 -16.68 -14.09 5.77
N PHE A 445 -16.01 -15.22 5.54
CA PHE A 445 -15.14 -15.93 6.48
C PHE A 445 -13.79 -16.24 5.81
N ASP A 446 -12.75 -16.57 6.58
CA ASP A 446 -11.44 -17.05 6.09
C ASP A 446 -10.78 -16.14 5.02
N CYS A 447 -10.76 -14.82 5.26
CA CYS A 447 -10.28 -13.83 4.28
C CYS A 447 -8.76 -13.54 4.32
N ALA A 448 -7.98 -14.24 5.14
CA ALA A 448 -6.53 -14.03 5.17
C ALA A 448 -5.88 -14.61 3.91
N LYS A 449 -4.97 -13.84 3.29
CA LYS A 449 -4.22 -14.30 2.12
C LYS A 449 -2.94 -13.52 1.90
N ALA A 450 -1.96 -14.18 1.27
CA ALA A 450 -0.76 -13.55 0.76
C ALA A 450 -0.98 -13.10 -0.69
N PRO A 451 -1.22 -11.81 -0.98
CA PRO A 451 -1.52 -11.35 -2.34
C PRO A 451 -0.36 -11.59 -3.32
N CYS A 452 0.88 -11.64 -2.84
CA CYS A 452 2.03 -12.00 -3.67
C CYS A 452 1.95 -13.43 -4.25
N GLN A 453 1.24 -14.33 -3.59
CA GLN A 453 0.99 -15.72 -4.03
C GLN A 453 -0.39 -15.85 -4.69
N ASP A 454 -1.45 -15.35 -4.04
CA ASP A 454 -2.83 -15.41 -4.53
C ASP A 454 -3.24 -14.09 -5.20
N GLY A 455 -3.15 -14.08 -6.53
CA GLY A 455 -3.50 -12.96 -7.41
C GLY A 455 -2.30 -12.17 -7.95
N GLY A 456 -1.15 -12.21 -7.28
CA GLY A 456 0.08 -11.54 -7.71
C GLY A 456 0.97 -12.39 -8.62
N CYS A 457 1.32 -13.61 -8.20
CA CYS A 457 2.18 -14.50 -8.97
C CYS A 457 1.34 -15.41 -9.88
N PRO A 458 1.52 -15.40 -11.22
CA PRO A 458 0.71 -16.22 -12.13
C PRO A 458 0.79 -17.72 -11.90
N ILE A 459 1.87 -18.21 -11.29
CA ILE A 459 2.07 -19.64 -10.97
C ILE A 459 1.68 -19.99 -9.52
N ASN A 460 1.10 -19.04 -8.77
CA ASN A 460 0.79 -19.17 -7.34
C ASN A 460 1.98 -19.66 -6.50
N GLN A 461 3.18 -19.13 -6.81
CA GLN A 461 4.40 -19.46 -6.09
C GLN A 461 4.23 -19.23 -4.58
N GLN A 462 4.72 -20.14 -3.76
CA GLN A 462 4.65 -20.09 -2.29
C GLN A 462 5.63 -19.07 -1.70
N VAL A 463 5.37 -17.78 -1.98
CA VAL A 463 6.26 -16.65 -1.70
C VAL A 463 6.59 -16.52 -0.21
N PRO A 464 5.62 -16.44 0.72
CA PRO A 464 5.94 -16.32 2.14
C PRO A 464 6.85 -17.45 2.66
N THR A 465 6.61 -18.67 2.17
CA THR A 465 7.33 -19.89 2.57
C THR A 465 8.80 -19.83 2.17
N TYR A 466 9.13 -19.64 0.89
CA TYR A 466 10.54 -19.64 0.49
C TYR A 466 11.28 -18.39 0.98
N LEU A 467 10.61 -17.23 1.12
CA LEU A 467 11.25 -16.03 1.68
C LEU A 467 11.74 -16.28 3.10
N ARG A 468 10.92 -16.96 3.92
CA ARG A 468 11.31 -17.36 5.26
C ARG A 468 12.53 -18.29 5.23
N LEU A 469 12.48 -19.34 4.42
CA LEU A 469 13.57 -20.33 4.33
C LEU A 469 14.89 -19.70 3.86
N VAL A 470 14.84 -18.79 2.88
CA VAL A 470 16.02 -18.03 2.42
C VAL A 470 16.57 -17.12 3.54
N ASN A 471 15.69 -16.45 4.29
CA ASN A 471 16.10 -15.64 5.45
C ASN A 471 16.76 -16.49 6.56
N GLU A 472 16.28 -17.72 6.76
CA GLU A 472 16.87 -18.73 7.65
C GLU A 472 18.12 -19.41 7.06
N LYS A 473 18.54 -19.04 5.84
CA LYS A 473 19.65 -19.63 5.07
C LYS A 473 19.47 -21.12 4.75
N LYS A 474 18.23 -21.62 4.80
CA LYS A 474 17.85 -22.98 4.41
C LYS A 474 17.59 -23.05 2.90
N TYR A 475 18.62 -22.80 2.12
CA TYR A 475 18.49 -22.61 0.67
C TYR A 475 18.01 -23.86 -0.06
N ALA A 476 18.43 -25.05 0.39
CA ALA A 476 17.98 -26.32 -0.19
C ALA A 476 16.46 -26.49 -0.06
N GLU A 477 15.92 -26.31 1.15
CA GLU A 477 14.48 -26.37 1.44
C GLU A 477 13.72 -25.25 0.71
N ALA A 478 14.28 -24.04 0.66
CA ALA A 478 13.69 -22.95 -0.10
C ALA A 478 13.57 -23.29 -1.59
N PHE A 479 14.60 -23.90 -2.16
CA PHE A 479 14.60 -24.31 -3.56
C PHE A 479 13.62 -25.47 -3.80
N ASP A 480 13.48 -26.42 -2.87
CA ASP A 480 12.46 -27.47 -2.94
C ASP A 480 11.06 -26.87 -3.10
N VAL A 481 10.72 -25.88 -2.27
CA VAL A 481 9.45 -25.15 -2.35
C VAL A 481 9.31 -24.42 -3.69
N ILE A 482 10.36 -23.73 -4.15
CA ILE A 482 10.31 -22.99 -5.43
C ILE A 482 10.09 -23.96 -6.61
N ALA A 483 10.78 -25.09 -6.62
CA ALA A 483 10.75 -26.06 -7.71
C ALA A 483 9.39 -26.77 -7.84
N MET A 484 8.56 -26.80 -6.78
CA MET A 484 7.20 -27.35 -6.85
C MET A 484 6.36 -26.63 -7.90
N ASP A 485 6.36 -25.29 -7.86
CA ASP A 485 5.50 -24.44 -8.68
C ASP A 485 6.21 -23.83 -9.89
N ASN A 486 7.54 -23.94 -9.98
CA ASN A 486 8.36 -23.27 -10.97
C ASN A 486 9.24 -24.22 -11.78
N SER A 487 8.98 -24.31 -13.08
CA SER A 487 9.84 -25.05 -14.01
C SER A 487 11.07 -24.25 -14.46
N SER A 488 11.17 -22.97 -14.07
CA SER A 488 12.20 -22.05 -14.55
C SER A 488 12.72 -21.11 -13.44
N PRO A 489 13.16 -21.64 -12.29
CA PRO A 489 13.54 -20.82 -11.16
C PRO A 489 14.72 -19.88 -11.46
N ALA A 490 15.73 -20.30 -12.22
CA ALA A 490 16.87 -19.44 -12.55
C ALA A 490 16.46 -18.27 -13.46
N VAL A 491 15.69 -18.55 -14.51
CA VAL A 491 15.21 -17.51 -15.43
C VAL A 491 14.26 -16.56 -14.70
N THR A 492 13.30 -17.06 -13.93
CA THR A 492 12.36 -16.22 -13.18
C THR A 492 12.97 -15.56 -11.93
N GLY A 493 14.14 -16.00 -11.46
CA GLY A 493 14.95 -15.31 -10.45
C GLY A 493 15.75 -14.15 -11.05
N THR A 494 15.91 -14.13 -12.38
CA THR A 494 16.74 -13.13 -13.07
C THR A 494 15.91 -12.06 -13.77
N ILE A 495 14.93 -12.46 -14.58
CA ILE A 495 14.21 -11.57 -15.51
C ILE A 495 12.68 -11.56 -15.32
N CYS A 496 12.17 -12.08 -14.21
CA CYS A 496 10.72 -11.97 -13.93
C CYS A 496 10.33 -10.50 -13.76
N ASP A 497 9.18 -10.16 -14.33
CA ASP A 497 8.43 -8.92 -14.18
C ASP A 497 7.80 -8.76 -12.77
N HIS A 498 7.98 -9.76 -11.90
CA HIS A 498 7.77 -9.66 -10.45
C HIS A 498 6.43 -9.04 -10.01
N GLN A 499 5.33 -9.33 -10.72
CA GLN A 499 3.97 -8.84 -10.40
C GLN A 499 3.57 -9.02 -8.93
N CYS A 500 4.08 -10.08 -8.28
CA CYS A 500 3.96 -10.33 -6.85
C CYS A 500 4.43 -9.19 -5.94
N GLN A 501 5.39 -8.36 -6.37
CA GLN A 501 5.89 -7.20 -5.63
C GLN A 501 4.92 -6.01 -5.73
N HIS A 502 4.21 -5.83 -6.84
CA HIS A 502 3.24 -4.73 -7.02
C HIS A 502 1.99 -4.88 -6.15
N VAL A 503 1.71 -6.09 -5.68
CA VAL A 503 0.59 -6.37 -4.75
C VAL A 503 1.06 -6.66 -3.32
N CYS A 504 2.36 -6.56 -3.05
CA CYS A 504 2.93 -6.84 -1.73
C CYS A 504 2.43 -5.83 -0.69
N THR A 505 1.91 -6.32 0.43
CA THR A 505 1.41 -5.47 1.54
C THR A 505 2.50 -4.56 2.14
N ARG A 506 3.78 -4.90 2.03
CA ARG A 506 4.88 -4.02 2.46
C ARG A 506 4.96 -2.73 1.66
N LEU A 507 4.36 -2.65 0.46
CA LEU A 507 4.19 -1.37 -0.23
C LEU A 507 3.53 -0.35 0.69
N ASP A 508 2.51 -0.72 1.47
CA ASP A 508 1.80 0.21 2.35
C ASP A 508 2.57 0.60 3.61
N TYR A 509 3.63 -0.15 3.92
CA TYR A 509 4.60 0.18 4.94
C TYR A 509 5.65 1.13 4.37
N GLU A 510 6.43 0.65 3.41
CA GLU A 510 7.45 1.43 2.72
C GLU A 510 7.67 0.97 1.26
N GLN A 511 8.27 -0.20 1.07
CA GLN A 511 8.71 -0.77 -0.21
C GLN A 511 8.41 -2.27 -0.22
N PRO A 512 8.15 -2.87 -1.40
CA PRO A 512 7.85 -4.30 -1.48
C PRO A 512 9.05 -5.13 -1.01
N LEU A 513 8.81 -6.41 -0.74
CA LEU A 513 9.89 -7.37 -0.54
C LEU A 513 10.66 -7.57 -1.85
N GLU A 514 11.96 -7.84 -1.77
CA GLU A 514 12.84 -8.18 -2.90
C GLU A 514 12.63 -9.66 -3.31
N ILE A 515 11.38 -9.98 -3.68
CA ILE A 515 10.88 -11.34 -3.92
C ILE A 515 11.69 -12.03 -5.03
N ARG A 516 11.97 -11.32 -6.13
CA ARG A 516 12.76 -11.86 -7.25
C ARG A 516 14.21 -12.16 -6.81
N GLU A 517 14.82 -11.25 -6.06
CA GLU A 517 16.20 -11.40 -5.60
C GLU A 517 16.34 -12.56 -4.62
N MET A 518 15.41 -12.72 -3.67
CA MET A 518 15.43 -13.85 -2.75
C MET A 518 15.29 -15.21 -3.44
N LYS A 519 14.50 -15.29 -4.52
CA LYS A 519 14.45 -16.48 -5.38
C LYS A 519 15.79 -16.72 -6.07
N LYS A 520 16.45 -15.68 -6.57
CA LYS A 520 17.78 -15.76 -7.18
C LYS A 520 18.82 -16.26 -6.18
N ILE A 521 18.78 -15.80 -4.93
CA ILE A 521 19.66 -16.28 -3.86
C ILE A 521 19.46 -17.79 -3.64
N ALA A 522 18.21 -18.28 -3.58
CA ALA A 522 17.94 -19.72 -3.46
C ALA A 522 18.49 -20.51 -4.66
N VAL A 523 18.29 -20.01 -5.88
CA VAL A 523 18.83 -20.61 -7.11
C VAL A 523 20.35 -20.75 -7.06
N LEU A 524 21.05 -19.66 -6.75
CA LEU A 524 22.52 -19.62 -6.77
C LEU A 524 23.14 -20.54 -5.72
N ASN A 525 22.45 -20.77 -4.60
CA ASN A 525 22.96 -21.59 -3.50
C ASN A 525 22.55 -23.07 -3.57
N ALA A 526 21.44 -23.43 -4.24
CA ALA A 526 20.87 -24.78 -4.09
C ALA A 526 20.41 -25.49 -5.38
N GLN A 527 20.25 -24.81 -6.52
CA GLN A 527 19.71 -25.45 -7.73
C GLN A 527 20.58 -26.58 -8.25
N ASP A 528 21.91 -26.40 -8.25
CA ASP A 528 22.85 -27.39 -8.78
C ASP A 528 22.82 -28.68 -7.94
N GLU A 529 22.76 -28.55 -6.62
CA GLU A 529 22.62 -29.67 -5.69
C GLU A 529 21.27 -30.38 -5.88
N TYR A 530 20.18 -29.62 -6.01
CA TYR A 530 18.86 -30.15 -6.30
C TYR A 530 18.87 -31.01 -7.58
N ILE A 531 19.44 -30.48 -8.67
CA ILE A 531 19.56 -31.22 -9.94
C ILE A 531 20.45 -32.47 -9.77
N ALA A 532 21.53 -32.39 -8.99
CA ALA A 532 22.40 -33.55 -8.76
C ALA A 532 21.66 -34.71 -8.09
N ARG A 533 20.81 -34.42 -7.09
CA ARG A 533 20.04 -35.43 -6.32
C ARG A 533 18.78 -35.94 -7.02
N MET A 534 18.23 -35.20 -7.98
CA MET A 534 17.03 -35.60 -8.71
C MET A 534 17.20 -36.95 -9.41
N GLN A 535 16.13 -37.75 -9.38
CA GLN A 535 15.98 -38.93 -10.22
C GLN A 535 14.72 -38.75 -11.09
N PRO A 536 14.74 -39.13 -12.37
CA PRO A 536 13.55 -39.12 -13.20
C PRO A 536 12.43 -39.93 -12.54
N ALA A 537 11.23 -39.36 -12.46
CA ALA A 537 10.07 -40.09 -11.95
C ALA A 537 9.83 -41.36 -12.80
N LYS A 538 9.26 -42.40 -12.18
CA LYS A 538 8.82 -43.58 -12.93
C LYS A 538 7.68 -43.17 -13.87
N ILE A 539 7.66 -43.72 -15.07
CA ILE A 539 6.52 -43.56 -15.97
C ILE A 539 5.38 -44.42 -15.42
N VAL A 540 4.26 -43.79 -15.10
CA VAL A 540 3.08 -44.44 -14.49
C VAL A 540 1.85 -44.41 -15.40
N SER A 541 1.77 -43.45 -16.33
CA SER A 541 0.76 -43.48 -17.40
C SER A 541 1.27 -44.27 -18.60
N LYS A 542 0.35 -44.93 -19.31
CA LYS A 542 0.61 -45.55 -20.61
C LYS A 542 0.49 -44.56 -21.78
N LYS A 543 0.02 -43.34 -21.50
CA LYS A 543 -0.20 -42.28 -22.47
C LYS A 543 1.05 -41.46 -22.69
N LYS A 544 1.23 -40.97 -23.92
CA LYS A 544 2.38 -40.17 -24.32
C LYS A 544 1.96 -38.76 -24.69
N ALA A 545 2.79 -37.79 -24.33
CA ALA A 545 2.60 -36.39 -24.70
C ALA A 545 3.73 -35.89 -25.59
N VAL A 546 3.40 -35.03 -26.55
CA VAL A 546 4.37 -34.27 -27.34
C VAL A 546 4.12 -32.77 -27.16
N VAL A 547 5.22 -32.03 -26.99
CA VAL A 547 5.20 -30.57 -26.87
C VAL A 547 5.96 -29.97 -28.04
N VAL A 548 5.30 -29.10 -28.82
CA VAL A 548 5.88 -28.43 -29.99
C VAL A 548 6.34 -27.04 -29.60
N GLY A 549 7.66 -26.84 -29.53
CA GLY A 549 8.32 -25.61 -29.10
C GLY A 549 8.97 -25.77 -27.73
N ALA A 550 10.26 -25.45 -27.63
CA ALA A 550 11.04 -25.52 -26.40
C ALA A 550 11.21 -24.17 -25.71
N GLY A 551 10.25 -23.24 -25.82
CA GLY A 551 10.21 -22.02 -25.00
C GLY A 551 9.89 -22.31 -23.51
N PRO A 552 9.86 -21.30 -22.63
CA PRO A 552 9.56 -21.49 -21.21
C PRO A 552 8.26 -22.26 -20.94
N ALA A 553 7.19 -21.96 -21.69
CA ALA A 553 5.93 -22.69 -21.59
C ALA A 553 6.06 -24.16 -21.97
N GLY A 554 6.70 -24.46 -23.11
CA GLY A 554 6.85 -25.84 -23.58
C GLY A 554 7.77 -26.68 -22.70
N VAL A 555 8.92 -26.13 -22.29
CA VAL A 555 9.84 -26.77 -21.33
C VAL A 555 9.13 -26.98 -20.00
N GLY A 556 8.34 -26.01 -19.53
CA GLY A 556 7.57 -26.13 -18.30
C GLY A 556 6.53 -27.23 -18.34
N THR A 557 5.74 -27.31 -19.42
CA THR A 557 4.72 -28.36 -19.58
C THR A 557 5.38 -29.74 -19.61
N ALA A 558 6.45 -29.89 -20.39
CA ALA A 558 7.15 -31.16 -20.48
C ALA A 558 7.78 -31.58 -19.14
N PHE A 559 8.36 -30.62 -18.41
CA PHE A 559 8.91 -30.86 -17.08
C PHE A 559 7.84 -31.35 -16.10
N PHE A 560 6.71 -30.64 -15.98
CA PHE A 560 5.66 -31.01 -15.02
C PHE A 560 4.98 -32.33 -15.37
N LEU A 561 4.69 -32.61 -16.66
CA LEU A 561 4.16 -33.90 -17.10
C LEU A 561 5.13 -35.05 -16.78
N ARG A 562 6.42 -34.86 -17.11
CA ARG A 562 7.45 -35.88 -16.88
C ARG A 562 7.68 -36.16 -15.41
N ARG A 563 7.65 -35.12 -14.56
CA ARG A 563 7.77 -35.20 -13.09
C ARG A 563 6.63 -36.00 -12.47
N ASN A 564 5.43 -35.94 -13.07
CA ASN A 564 4.24 -36.70 -12.64
C ASN A 564 4.08 -38.05 -13.38
N GLY A 565 5.11 -38.48 -14.13
CA GLY A 565 5.19 -39.84 -14.69
C GLY A 565 4.46 -40.06 -16.02
N ILE A 566 4.25 -38.99 -16.81
CA ILE A 566 3.85 -39.10 -18.22
C ILE A 566 5.11 -39.05 -19.10
N GLU A 567 5.20 -39.92 -20.11
CA GLU A 567 6.30 -39.85 -21.08
C GLU A 567 6.11 -38.62 -21.98
N THR A 568 7.13 -37.76 -22.07
CA THR A 568 7.01 -36.49 -22.80
C THR A 568 8.22 -36.16 -23.65
N THR A 569 7.94 -35.82 -24.90
CA THR A 569 8.93 -35.40 -25.91
C THR A 569 8.69 -33.96 -26.32
N VAL A 570 9.75 -33.16 -26.38
CA VAL A 570 9.72 -31.78 -26.87
C VAL A 570 10.34 -31.73 -28.27
N LEU A 571 9.58 -31.22 -29.23
CA LEU A 571 10.04 -30.98 -30.60
C LEU A 571 10.37 -29.49 -30.75
N GLU A 572 11.60 -29.16 -31.15
CA GLU A 572 12.07 -27.78 -31.32
C GLU A 572 12.73 -27.60 -32.69
N ARG A 573 12.31 -26.58 -33.43
CA ARG A 573 12.83 -26.28 -34.77
C ARG A 573 14.26 -25.74 -34.74
N ARG A 574 14.66 -25.06 -33.67
CA ARG A 574 16.00 -24.48 -33.48
C ARG A 574 16.96 -25.49 -32.84
N ALA A 575 18.24 -25.13 -32.77
CA ALA A 575 19.32 -26.02 -32.30
C ALA A 575 19.39 -26.18 -30.77
N GLU A 576 18.92 -25.17 -30.04
CA GLU A 576 18.93 -25.07 -28.59
C GLU A 576 17.56 -24.66 -28.04
N PRO A 577 17.20 -25.07 -26.80
CA PRO A 577 15.92 -24.75 -26.19
C PRO A 577 15.84 -23.32 -25.65
N TYR A 578 14.72 -23.00 -25.01
CA TYR A 578 14.34 -21.77 -24.32
C TYR A 578 13.87 -20.58 -25.15
N GLY A 579 13.73 -20.73 -26.47
CA GLY A 579 13.06 -19.74 -27.33
C GLY A 579 13.59 -18.31 -27.18
N ILE A 580 12.69 -17.32 -27.06
CA ILE A 580 13.05 -15.88 -26.98
C ILE A 580 14.10 -15.60 -25.90
N VAL A 581 14.03 -16.27 -24.74
CA VAL A 581 15.02 -16.08 -23.66
C VAL A 581 16.44 -16.45 -24.11
N LYS A 582 16.57 -17.54 -24.87
CA LYS A 582 17.87 -17.99 -25.41
C LYS A 582 18.32 -17.16 -26.60
N TYR A 583 17.45 -16.87 -27.57
CA TYR A 583 17.88 -16.30 -28.85
C TYR A 583 17.81 -14.78 -28.93
N VAL A 584 16.98 -14.13 -28.12
CA VAL A 584 16.66 -12.69 -28.28
C VAL A 584 17.12 -11.90 -27.05
N ILE A 585 16.81 -12.35 -25.83
CA ILE A 585 17.11 -11.57 -24.62
C ILE A 585 18.65 -11.43 -24.45
N PRO A 586 19.18 -10.20 -24.34
CA PRO A 586 20.63 -9.95 -24.26
C PRO A 586 21.30 -10.53 -23.00
N GLU A 587 22.61 -10.78 -23.09
CA GLU A 587 23.41 -11.36 -22.00
C GLU A 587 23.47 -10.45 -20.74
N PHE A 588 23.40 -9.13 -20.91
CA PHE A 588 23.34 -8.20 -19.78
C PHE A 588 22.01 -8.26 -18.99
N ARG A 589 20.99 -8.93 -19.53
CA ARG A 589 19.71 -9.21 -18.84
C ARG A 589 19.75 -10.56 -18.15
N ILE A 590 20.26 -11.59 -18.84
CA ILE A 590 20.34 -12.95 -18.32
C ILE A 590 21.54 -13.70 -18.92
N GLY A 591 22.33 -14.33 -18.04
CA GLY A 591 23.47 -15.16 -18.42
C GLY A 591 23.05 -16.52 -18.97
N GLU A 592 23.88 -17.08 -19.85
CA GLU A 592 23.68 -18.41 -20.44
C GLU A 592 23.70 -19.53 -19.38
N ASP A 593 24.43 -19.32 -18.29
CA ASP A 593 24.47 -20.23 -17.13
C ASP A 593 23.11 -20.38 -16.45
N MET A 594 22.37 -19.28 -16.28
CA MET A 594 21.03 -19.30 -15.69
C MET A 594 20.03 -20.05 -16.57
N ILE A 595 20.12 -19.88 -17.89
CA ILE A 595 19.28 -20.63 -18.84
C ILE A 595 19.64 -22.12 -18.79
N ALA A 596 20.94 -22.44 -18.78
CA ALA A 596 21.42 -23.82 -18.75
C ALA A 596 20.96 -24.60 -17.50
N ARG A 597 20.91 -23.95 -16.33
CA ARG A 597 20.39 -24.54 -15.07
C ARG A 597 18.95 -25.03 -15.22
N ASP A 598 18.07 -24.22 -15.80
CA ASP A 598 16.65 -24.60 -15.96
C ASP A 598 16.46 -25.67 -17.06
N VAL A 599 17.29 -25.65 -18.12
CA VAL A 599 17.31 -26.74 -19.12
C VAL A 599 17.78 -28.06 -18.49
N ALA A 600 18.81 -28.00 -17.63
CA ALA A 600 19.33 -29.17 -16.92
C ALA A 600 18.27 -29.76 -15.98
N LEU A 601 17.48 -28.93 -15.31
CA LEU A 601 16.34 -29.34 -14.49
C LEU A 601 15.34 -30.21 -15.30
N ALA A 602 14.92 -29.74 -16.47
CA ALA A 602 14.01 -30.47 -17.34
C ALA A 602 14.61 -31.78 -17.87
N LYS A 603 15.87 -31.76 -18.33
CA LYS A 603 16.57 -32.97 -18.79
C LYS A 603 16.71 -34.00 -17.68
N LYS A 604 17.06 -33.57 -16.46
CA LYS A 604 17.22 -34.44 -15.30
C LYS A 604 15.90 -35.05 -14.83
N ALA A 605 14.77 -34.36 -15.01
CA ALA A 605 13.45 -34.94 -14.80
C ALA A 605 13.12 -36.07 -15.80
N GLY A 606 13.84 -36.15 -16.92
CA GLY A 606 13.69 -37.18 -17.94
C GLY A 606 12.95 -36.72 -19.20
N VAL A 607 12.87 -35.41 -19.44
CA VAL A 607 12.29 -34.85 -20.67
C VAL A 607 13.18 -35.16 -21.87
N GLN A 608 12.59 -35.65 -22.96
CA GLN A 608 13.29 -35.90 -24.21
C GLN A 608 13.20 -34.67 -25.11
N PHE A 609 14.31 -34.26 -25.72
CA PHE A 609 14.35 -33.14 -26.65
C PHE A 609 14.79 -33.61 -28.03
N VAL A 610 14.05 -33.20 -29.06
CA VAL A 610 14.40 -33.38 -30.47
C VAL A 610 14.52 -32.01 -31.11
N PHE A 611 15.75 -31.63 -31.44
CA PHE A 611 16.09 -30.32 -32.01
C PHE A 611 16.20 -30.38 -33.54
N GLY A 612 16.06 -29.23 -34.20
CA GLY A 612 16.19 -29.12 -35.66
C GLY A 612 15.06 -29.77 -36.45
N VAL A 613 13.87 -29.94 -35.86
CA VAL A 613 12.71 -30.50 -36.58
C VAL A 613 12.17 -29.51 -37.62
N ASP A 614 11.49 -30.01 -38.67
CA ASP A 614 10.74 -29.14 -39.59
C ASP A 614 9.68 -28.37 -38.77
N GLY A 615 9.61 -27.06 -38.96
CA GLY A 615 8.71 -26.17 -38.22
C GLY A 615 7.23 -26.31 -38.60
N LYS A 616 6.91 -27.22 -39.52
CA LYS A 616 5.54 -27.57 -39.89
C LYS A 616 4.88 -28.40 -38.78
N ILE A 617 3.66 -28.01 -38.44
CA ILE A 617 2.82 -28.74 -37.47
C ILE A 617 1.80 -29.54 -38.27
N ASP A 618 1.82 -30.86 -38.11
CA ASP A 618 0.78 -31.78 -38.60
C ASP A 618 0.18 -32.49 -37.38
N ILE A 619 -0.94 -31.98 -36.90
CA ILE A 619 -1.59 -32.49 -35.69
C ILE A 619 -2.08 -33.93 -35.89
N GLU A 620 -2.58 -34.27 -37.07
CA GLU A 620 -3.09 -35.61 -37.35
C GLU A 620 -1.97 -36.66 -37.37
N ALA A 621 -0.79 -36.29 -37.88
CA ALA A 621 0.40 -37.14 -37.78
C ALA A 621 0.85 -37.31 -36.32
N LEU A 622 0.94 -36.21 -35.56
CA LEU A 622 1.34 -36.26 -34.15
C LEU A 622 0.38 -37.10 -33.30
N LYS A 623 -0.93 -37.03 -33.55
CA LYS A 623 -1.95 -37.82 -32.83
C LYS A 623 -1.90 -39.33 -33.11
N LYS A 624 -1.18 -39.78 -34.15
CA LYS A 624 -0.94 -41.22 -34.38
C LYS A 624 0.15 -41.78 -33.45
N GLU A 625 1.06 -40.93 -32.98
CA GLU A 625 2.21 -41.33 -32.16
C GLU A 625 2.05 -40.94 -30.68
N TYR A 626 1.28 -39.88 -30.41
CA TYR A 626 1.09 -39.30 -29.08
C TYR A 626 -0.39 -39.14 -28.76
N ASP A 627 -0.76 -39.35 -27.50
CA ASP A 627 -2.13 -39.19 -27.03
C ASP A 627 -2.50 -37.74 -26.75
N TYR A 628 -1.50 -36.92 -26.40
CA TYR A 628 -1.64 -35.49 -26.10
C TYR A 628 -0.65 -34.66 -26.90
N VAL A 629 -1.12 -33.55 -27.48
CA VAL A 629 -0.30 -32.59 -28.23
C VAL A 629 -0.40 -31.22 -27.56
N VAL A 630 0.73 -30.59 -27.25
CA VAL A 630 0.78 -29.24 -26.68
C VAL A 630 1.54 -28.31 -27.61
N LEU A 631 0.89 -27.27 -28.11
CA LEU A 631 1.50 -26.28 -29.00
C LEU A 631 2.01 -25.10 -28.18
N ALA A 632 3.34 -24.92 -28.14
CA ALA A 632 4.05 -23.90 -27.38
C ALA A 632 5.05 -23.13 -28.26
N THR A 633 4.62 -22.77 -29.48
CA THR A 633 5.47 -22.20 -30.53
C THR A 633 5.85 -20.73 -30.33
N GLY A 634 5.16 -20.02 -29.44
CA GLY A 634 5.41 -18.62 -29.12
C GLY A 634 4.95 -17.62 -30.20
N ALA A 635 5.29 -16.35 -30.02
CA ALA A 635 4.96 -15.26 -30.95
C ALA A 635 6.23 -14.72 -31.62
N TRP A 636 6.53 -15.19 -32.83
CA TRP A 636 7.75 -14.83 -33.58
C TRP A 636 7.49 -13.96 -34.81
N LYS A 637 6.24 -13.73 -35.21
CA LYS A 637 5.91 -12.94 -36.40
C LYS A 637 6.18 -11.46 -36.07
N PRO A 638 6.89 -10.71 -36.92
CA PRO A 638 7.14 -9.28 -36.67
C PRO A 638 5.85 -8.49 -36.49
N GLY A 639 5.95 -7.41 -35.70
CA GLY A 639 4.87 -6.44 -35.54
C GLY A 639 4.60 -5.64 -36.82
N GLU A 640 3.62 -4.75 -36.73
CA GLU A 640 3.45 -3.73 -37.77
C GLU A 640 4.55 -2.67 -37.68
N SER A 641 5.03 -2.24 -38.85
CA SER A 641 5.97 -1.11 -38.92
C SER A 641 5.36 0.12 -38.25
N PRO A 642 6.11 0.83 -37.40
CA PRO A 642 5.65 2.05 -36.77
C PRO A 642 5.54 3.25 -37.72
N VAL A 643 6.12 3.17 -38.92
CA VAL A 643 6.05 4.22 -39.96
C VAL A 643 5.28 3.73 -41.18
N LYS A 644 4.62 4.65 -41.88
CA LYS A 644 3.91 4.37 -43.13
C LYS A 644 4.85 4.37 -44.34
N GLU A 645 5.66 5.42 -44.48
CA GLU A 645 6.67 5.56 -45.53
C GLU A 645 8.06 5.18 -44.99
N GLY A 646 8.83 4.41 -45.77
CA GLY A 646 10.14 3.89 -45.35
C GLY A 646 10.08 2.67 -44.43
N ARG A 647 8.96 1.95 -44.42
CA ARG A 647 8.72 0.79 -43.54
C ARG A 647 9.75 -0.34 -43.74
N GLU A 648 10.25 -0.49 -44.95
CA GLU A 648 11.28 -1.46 -45.36
C GLU A 648 12.68 -1.12 -44.83
N LEU A 649 12.90 0.14 -44.44
CA LEU A 649 14.15 0.60 -43.85
C LEU A 649 14.15 0.45 -42.32
N VAL A 650 12.99 0.17 -41.71
CA VAL A 650 12.86 -0.03 -40.27
C VAL A 650 13.18 -1.48 -39.91
N ARG A 651 14.07 -1.64 -38.93
CA ARG A 651 14.44 -2.95 -38.41
C ARG A 651 13.44 -3.40 -37.35
N ASP A 652 13.03 -4.66 -37.41
CA ASP A 652 12.24 -5.30 -36.35
C ASP A 652 13.09 -5.52 -35.08
N ALA A 653 12.49 -5.29 -33.91
CA ALA A 653 13.17 -5.38 -32.62
C ALA A 653 13.69 -6.78 -32.29
N LEU A 654 12.91 -7.85 -32.53
CA LEU A 654 13.34 -9.22 -32.26
C LEU A 654 14.51 -9.60 -33.15
N SER A 655 14.41 -9.25 -34.44
CA SER A 655 15.45 -9.51 -35.44
C SER A 655 16.76 -8.79 -35.10
N PHE A 656 16.67 -7.54 -34.63
CA PHE A 656 17.83 -6.77 -34.16
C PHE A 656 18.49 -7.41 -32.93
N LEU A 657 17.70 -7.73 -31.90
CA LEU A 657 18.22 -8.32 -30.65
C LEU A 657 18.82 -9.72 -30.88
N GLU A 658 18.21 -10.51 -31.75
CA GLU A 658 18.75 -11.81 -32.16
C GLU A 658 20.09 -11.67 -32.89
N GLU A 659 20.20 -10.73 -33.84
CA GLU A 659 21.48 -10.44 -34.49
C GLU A 659 22.53 -9.94 -33.49
N TYR A 660 22.14 -9.00 -32.61
CA TYR A 660 23.01 -8.46 -31.56
C TYR A 660 23.58 -9.57 -30.70
N LYS A 661 22.73 -10.49 -30.24
CA LYS A 661 23.16 -11.63 -29.41
C LYS A 661 24.07 -12.57 -30.19
N LYS A 662 23.68 -12.95 -31.41
CA LYS A 662 24.47 -13.83 -32.28
C LYS A 662 25.86 -13.26 -32.59
N LYS A 663 25.96 -11.95 -32.82
CA LYS A 663 27.22 -11.24 -33.11
C LYS A 663 27.93 -10.72 -31.86
N LYS A 664 27.50 -11.11 -30.65
CA LYS A 664 28.09 -10.67 -29.37
C LYS A 664 28.26 -9.15 -29.30
N GLY A 665 27.21 -8.42 -29.67
CA GLY A 665 27.15 -6.96 -29.68
C GLY A 665 27.77 -6.26 -30.88
N HIS A 666 28.44 -6.97 -31.79
CA HIS A 666 29.09 -6.38 -32.96
C HIS A 666 28.11 -6.27 -34.14
N VAL A 667 27.21 -5.28 -34.06
CA VAL A 667 26.21 -4.98 -35.10
C VAL A 667 26.51 -3.63 -35.75
N GLU A 668 26.35 -3.55 -37.07
CA GLU A 668 26.55 -2.32 -37.85
C GLU A 668 25.23 -1.55 -37.92
N ILE A 669 25.08 -0.53 -37.07
CA ILE A 669 23.84 0.26 -36.93
C ILE A 669 24.07 1.79 -36.93
N GLY A 670 25.26 2.23 -37.34
CA GLY A 670 25.63 3.65 -37.40
C GLY A 670 25.91 4.29 -36.04
N GLY A 671 25.99 5.63 -36.03
CA GLY A 671 26.34 6.42 -34.85
C GLY A 671 25.12 6.87 -34.03
N THR A 672 23.95 6.99 -34.64
CA THR A 672 22.70 7.38 -33.98
C THR A 672 21.58 6.39 -34.29
N VAL A 673 20.98 5.80 -33.25
CA VAL A 673 19.94 4.77 -33.37
C VAL A 673 18.67 5.26 -32.68
N ALA A 674 17.53 5.23 -33.39
CA ALA A 674 16.22 5.55 -32.84
C ALA A 674 15.39 4.27 -32.62
N ILE A 675 14.85 4.10 -31.43
CA ILE A 675 14.01 2.96 -31.02
C ILE A 675 12.59 3.49 -30.83
N ILE A 676 11.64 2.97 -31.59
CA ILE A 676 10.24 3.35 -31.48
C ILE A 676 9.53 2.37 -30.56
N GLY A 677 9.08 2.84 -29.39
CA GLY A 677 8.37 2.03 -28.40
C GLY A 677 8.58 2.52 -26.97
N GLY A 678 7.95 1.86 -26.01
CA GLY A 678 8.09 2.21 -24.59
C GLY A 678 7.93 1.04 -23.61
N GLY A 679 7.90 -0.20 -24.11
CA GLY A 679 7.89 -1.42 -23.29
C GLY A 679 9.28 -1.98 -23.08
N ASP A 680 9.40 -3.08 -22.34
CA ASP A 680 10.70 -3.69 -21.98
C ASP A 680 11.56 -4.04 -23.19
N VAL A 681 10.95 -4.56 -24.27
CA VAL A 681 11.68 -4.84 -25.53
C VAL A 681 12.30 -3.57 -26.13
N ALA A 682 11.64 -2.42 -26.01
CA ALA A 682 12.21 -1.16 -26.46
C ALA A 682 13.39 -0.72 -25.59
N MET A 683 13.32 -0.95 -24.27
CA MET A 683 14.44 -0.69 -23.36
C MET A 683 15.61 -1.62 -23.67
N ASP A 684 15.38 -2.91 -23.89
CA ASP A 684 16.41 -3.88 -24.27
C ASP A 684 17.08 -3.49 -25.61
N CYS A 685 16.30 -3.10 -26.62
CA CYS A 685 16.82 -2.59 -27.89
C CYS A 685 17.70 -1.34 -27.69
N ALA A 686 17.24 -0.36 -26.91
CA ALA A 686 17.98 0.87 -26.67
C ALA A 686 19.29 0.60 -25.93
N ARG A 687 19.25 -0.23 -24.89
CA ARG A 687 20.40 -0.64 -24.09
C ARG A 687 21.41 -1.48 -24.89
N ALA A 688 20.92 -2.36 -25.76
CA ALA A 688 21.76 -3.14 -26.67
C ALA A 688 22.41 -2.24 -27.73
N ALA A 689 21.64 -1.36 -28.38
CA ALA A 689 22.15 -0.41 -29.35
C ALA A 689 23.22 0.51 -28.73
N LYS A 690 22.98 1.04 -27.53
CA LYS A 690 23.93 1.90 -26.81
C LYS A 690 25.26 1.19 -26.49
N ARG A 691 25.23 -0.13 -26.29
CA ARG A 691 26.43 -0.96 -26.06
C ARG A 691 27.13 -1.40 -27.34
N ALA A 692 26.51 -1.25 -28.51
CA ALA A 692 27.10 -1.66 -29.76
C ALA A 692 28.30 -0.74 -30.12
N PRO A 693 29.43 -1.28 -30.61
CA PRO A 693 30.57 -0.48 -31.03
C PRO A 693 30.18 0.56 -32.09
N GLY A 694 30.64 1.80 -31.92
CA GLY A 694 30.41 2.90 -32.86
C GLY A 694 29.14 3.73 -32.63
N VAL A 695 28.20 3.26 -31.80
CA VAL A 695 27.00 4.01 -31.45
C VAL A 695 27.34 5.11 -30.45
N LYS A 696 27.04 6.36 -30.80
CA LYS A 696 27.20 7.54 -29.95
C LYS A 696 25.91 7.86 -29.21
N ARG A 697 24.78 7.76 -29.92
CA ARG A 697 23.44 8.13 -29.42
C ARG A 697 22.45 6.99 -29.63
N SER A 698 21.73 6.66 -28.57
CA SER A 698 20.59 5.73 -28.60
C SER A 698 19.38 6.46 -28.02
N ILE A 699 18.32 6.56 -28.80
CA ILE A 699 17.18 7.43 -28.54
C ILE A 699 15.91 6.59 -28.54
N VAL A 700 15.14 6.62 -27.45
CA VAL A 700 13.80 6.06 -27.41
C VAL A 700 12.80 7.16 -27.80
N VAL A 701 12.03 6.91 -28.84
CA VAL A 701 10.94 7.77 -29.31
C VAL A 701 9.62 7.20 -28.83
N TYR A 702 8.93 7.96 -27.98
CA TYR A 702 7.69 7.51 -27.35
C TYR A 702 6.58 8.55 -27.46
N ARG A 703 5.39 8.10 -27.88
CA ARG A 703 4.23 8.99 -28.14
C ARG A 703 3.58 9.59 -26.89
N ARG A 704 3.98 9.18 -25.69
CA ARG A 704 3.49 9.70 -24.39
C ARG A 704 4.68 10.10 -23.52
N THR A 705 4.43 10.44 -22.27
CA THR A 705 5.48 10.70 -21.27
C THR A 705 5.99 9.41 -20.62
N VAL A 706 7.16 9.46 -19.98
CA VAL A 706 7.83 8.39 -19.22
C VAL A 706 6.90 7.82 -18.15
N ALA A 707 6.05 8.65 -17.55
CA ALA A 707 5.05 8.23 -16.57
C ALA A 707 4.05 7.21 -17.12
N TYR A 708 3.80 7.20 -18.43
CA TYR A 708 2.91 6.25 -19.11
C TYR A 708 3.65 5.16 -19.91
N MET A 709 4.98 5.11 -19.87
CA MET A 709 5.75 4.05 -20.52
C MET A 709 5.42 2.69 -19.89
N PRO A 710 5.03 1.67 -20.69
CA PRO A 710 4.75 0.33 -20.20
C PRO A 710 5.95 -0.39 -19.57
N ALA A 711 7.18 0.02 -19.88
CA ALA A 711 8.38 -0.61 -19.35
C ALA A 711 8.46 -0.49 -17.81
N GLU A 712 8.99 -1.54 -17.19
CA GLU A 712 9.18 -1.58 -15.74
C GLU A 712 10.08 -0.42 -15.28
N PRO A 713 9.84 0.16 -14.08
CA PRO A 713 10.66 1.24 -13.53
C PRO A 713 12.16 0.92 -13.55
N GLU A 714 12.53 -0.30 -13.18
CA GLU A 714 13.92 -0.77 -13.19
C GLU A 714 14.54 -0.72 -14.59
N GLU A 715 13.81 -1.12 -15.64
CA GLU A 715 14.33 -1.09 -17.01
C GLU A 715 14.56 0.34 -17.51
N LYS A 716 13.67 1.27 -17.13
CA LYS A 716 13.82 2.69 -17.46
C LYS A 716 15.03 3.29 -16.75
N GLU A 717 15.22 2.98 -15.47
CA GLU A 717 16.38 3.43 -14.69
C GLU A 717 17.70 2.89 -15.28
N LEU A 718 17.74 1.60 -15.64
CA LEU A 718 18.91 1.00 -16.27
C LEU A 718 19.19 1.61 -17.66
N ALA A 719 18.17 1.88 -18.47
CA ALA A 719 18.35 2.54 -19.77
C ALA A 719 18.93 3.96 -19.61
N LEU A 720 18.41 4.75 -18.67
CA LEU A 720 18.94 6.07 -18.37
C LEU A 720 20.38 6.01 -17.85
N HIS A 721 20.70 5.04 -16.98
CA HIS A 721 22.06 4.81 -16.48
C HIS A 721 23.05 4.47 -17.62
N ASP A 722 22.60 3.72 -18.63
CA ASP A 722 23.40 3.42 -19.83
C ASP A 722 23.58 4.63 -20.76
N GLY A 723 22.91 5.76 -20.49
CA GLY A 723 22.96 6.98 -21.30
C GLY A 723 22.05 6.92 -22.53
N VAL A 724 20.92 6.21 -22.43
CA VAL A 724 19.83 6.26 -23.42
C VAL A 724 19.08 7.57 -23.27
N GLU A 725 18.82 8.23 -24.40
CA GLU A 725 18.03 9.45 -24.47
C GLU A 725 16.54 9.10 -24.61
N LEU A 726 15.65 9.78 -23.88
CA LEU A 726 14.20 9.59 -23.99
C LEU A 726 13.58 10.83 -24.66
N MET A 727 12.92 10.64 -25.79
CA MET A 727 12.14 11.66 -26.47
C MET A 727 10.65 11.34 -26.33
N GLU A 728 10.01 12.05 -25.39
CA GLU A 728 8.59 11.94 -25.08
C GLU A 728 7.73 12.71 -26.10
N LEU A 729 6.43 12.36 -26.14
CA LEU A 729 5.42 13.04 -26.95
C LEU A 729 5.79 13.13 -28.45
N LEU A 730 6.43 12.10 -28.99
CA LEU A 730 6.73 12.02 -30.42
C LEU A 730 6.15 10.72 -31.01
N ALA A 731 5.36 10.84 -32.08
CA ALA A 731 4.86 9.72 -32.85
C ALA A 731 5.54 9.66 -34.22
N PRO A 732 6.10 8.52 -34.64
CA PRO A 732 6.79 8.40 -35.93
C PRO A 732 5.81 8.47 -37.12
N VAL A 733 6.23 9.13 -38.20
CA VAL A 733 5.43 9.30 -39.43
C VAL A 733 6.10 8.61 -40.62
N LYS A 734 7.36 8.98 -40.91
CA LYS A 734 8.15 8.44 -42.03
C LYS A 734 9.64 8.39 -41.71
N TYR A 735 10.35 7.51 -42.41
CA TYR A 735 11.81 7.37 -42.30
C TYR A 735 12.45 7.31 -43.69
N ASP A 736 13.50 8.10 -43.93
CA ASP A 736 14.18 8.20 -45.23
C ASP A 736 15.56 7.50 -45.28
N GLY A 737 15.94 6.80 -44.22
CA GLY A 737 17.26 6.17 -44.09
C GLY A 737 18.31 7.00 -43.32
N LYS A 738 18.01 8.27 -43.01
CA LYS A 738 18.87 9.13 -42.17
C LYS A 738 18.10 9.98 -41.16
N THR A 739 16.82 10.25 -41.43
CA THR A 739 15.96 11.11 -40.62
C THR A 739 14.62 10.42 -40.38
N LEU A 740 14.28 10.22 -39.11
CA LEU A 740 12.96 9.82 -38.67
C LEU A 740 12.13 11.08 -38.45
N LEU A 741 11.10 11.30 -39.27
CA LEU A 741 10.15 12.39 -39.07
C LEU A 741 9.08 11.95 -38.07
N CYS A 742 8.92 12.71 -37.00
CA CYS A 742 7.91 12.49 -35.98
C CYS A 742 6.90 13.63 -35.95
N GLU A 743 5.65 13.33 -35.61
CA GLU A 743 4.67 14.33 -35.21
C GLU A 743 4.72 14.51 -33.70
N LYS A 744 4.71 15.76 -33.24
CA LYS A 744 4.62 16.10 -31.82
C LYS A 744 3.22 15.86 -31.30
N MET A 745 3.15 15.22 -30.15
CA MET A 745 1.91 14.78 -29.51
C MET A 745 1.57 15.66 -28.31
N GLN A 746 0.30 15.68 -27.94
CA GLN A 746 -0.19 16.23 -26.68
C GLN A 746 -1.07 15.20 -25.97
N LEU A 747 -1.07 15.20 -24.63
CA LEU A 747 -1.89 14.29 -23.83
C LEU A 747 -3.35 14.78 -23.79
N GLY A 748 -4.28 13.92 -24.18
CA GLY A 748 -5.73 14.14 -24.10
C GLY A 748 -6.35 13.63 -22.79
N GLU A 749 -7.65 13.40 -22.78
CA GLU A 749 -8.34 12.82 -21.61
C GLU A 749 -7.88 11.39 -21.31
N LYS A 750 -8.16 10.91 -20.09
CA LYS A 750 -7.90 9.52 -19.72
C LYS A 750 -8.88 8.60 -20.44
N ASP A 751 -8.36 7.49 -20.95
CA ASP A 751 -9.16 6.37 -21.42
C ASP A 751 -9.59 5.48 -20.25
N ALA A 752 -10.41 4.46 -20.54
CA ALA A 752 -10.92 3.50 -19.55
C ALA A 752 -9.82 2.69 -18.82
N SER A 753 -8.57 2.70 -19.31
CA SER A 753 -7.42 2.10 -18.62
C SER A 753 -6.71 3.06 -17.66
N GLY A 754 -7.21 4.30 -17.54
CA GLY A 754 -6.60 5.39 -16.78
C GLY A 754 -5.42 6.05 -17.48
N ARG A 755 -5.09 5.64 -18.72
CA ARG A 755 -4.00 6.21 -19.52
C ARG A 755 -4.51 7.41 -20.29
N ARG A 756 -3.72 8.47 -20.41
CA ARG A 756 -4.10 9.60 -21.27
C ARG A 756 -4.01 9.22 -22.75
N GLY A 757 -5.06 9.53 -23.51
CA GLY A 757 -5.05 9.52 -24.97
C GLY A 757 -3.97 10.48 -25.51
N VAL A 758 -3.65 10.36 -26.79
CA VAL A 758 -2.71 11.28 -27.44
C VAL A 758 -3.30 11.79 -28.74
N THR A 759 -3.15 13.09 -28.98
CA THR A 759 -3.53 13.74 -30.24
C THR A 759 -2.29 14.38 -30.87
N GLY A 760 -2.21 14.32 -32.19
CA GLY A 760 -1.17 15.00 -32.95
C GLY A 760 -1.39 16.51 -32.92
N THR A 761 -0.31 17.27 -32.85
CA THR A 761 -0.34 18.73 -32.87
C THR A 761 -0.20 19.30 -34.30
N GLY A 762 0.08 18.45 -35.29
CA GLY A 762 0.46 18.86 -36.65
C GLY A 762 1.90 19.36 -36.78
N GLU A 763 2.62 19.59 -35.67
CA GLU A 763 4.03 19.99 -35.67
C GLU A 763 4.93 18.79 -35.97
N MET A 764 5.75 18.89 -37.02
CA MET A 764 6.68 17.83 -37.43
C MET A 764 8.09 18.11 -36.91
N VAL A 765 8.68 17.12 -36.25
CA VAL A 765 9.99 17.16 -35.61
C VAL A 765 10.91 16.13 -36.27
N PRO A 766 12.04 16.55 -36.89
CA PRO A 766 13.02 15.63 -37.44
C PRO A 766 13.93 15.08 -36.35
N VAL A 767 14.11 13.75 -36.32
CA VAL A 767 15.06 13.04 -35.46
C VAL A 767 16.10 12.36 -36.33
N ALA A 768 17.35 12.84 -36.29
CA ALA A 768 18.45 12.21 -37.02
C ALA A 768 18.71 10.79 -36.47
N ALA A 769 18.73 9.79 -37.34
CA ALA A 769 18.98 8.40 -37.00
C ALA A 769 19.53 7.64 -38.23
N ASP A 770 20.70 7.01 -38.07
CA ASP A 770 21.29 6.12 -39.08
C ASP A 770 20.55 4.77 -39.14
N THR A 771 19.88 4.40 -38.05
CA THR A 771 19.07 3.18 -37.95
C THR A 771 17.84 3.44 -37.10
N VAL A 772 16.69 2.94 -37.56
CA VAL A 772 15.42 2.93 -36.81
C VAL A 772 15.03 1.50 -36.50
N ILE A 773 14.71 1.25 -35.22
CA ILE A 773 14.25 -0.05 -34.72
C ILE A 773 12.81 0.09 -34.24
N GLY A 774 11.89 -0.68 -34.82
CA GLY A 774 10.49 -0.74 -34.41
C GLY A 774 10.26 -1.78 -33.32
N ALA A 775 9.95 -1.34 -32.11
CA ALA A 775 9.61 -2.20 -30.96
C ALA A 775 8.10 -2.12 -30.65
N THR A 776 7.27 -2.38 -31.66
CA THR A 776 5.80 -2.31 -31.60
C THR A 776 5.13 -3.61 -31.13
N GLY A 777 5.91 -4.67 -30.88
CA GLY A 777 5.45 -5.97 -30.39
C GLY A 777 5.52 -7.07 -31.46
N ALA A 778 5.42 -8.33 -31.03
CA ALA A 778 5.39 -9.50 -31.92
C ALA A 778 3.97 -10.06 -32.05
N LYS A 779 3.71 -10.80 -33.15
CA LYS A 779 2.43 -11.43 -33.47
C LYS A 779 2.56 -12.96 -33.46
N VAL A 780 1.43 -13.62 -33.25
CA VAL A 780 1.28 -15.08 -33.38
C VAL A 780 1.17 -15.44 -34.86
N ASP A 781 1.70 -16.60 -35.23
CA ASP A 781 1.50 -17.18 -36.55
C ASP A 781 0.18 -17.97 -36.60
N SER A 782 -0.93 -17.24 -36.69
CA SER A 782 -2.30 -17.78 -36.62
C SER A 782 -2.62 -18.79 -37.74
N GLU A 783 -1.95 -18.69 -38.88
CA GLU A 783 -2.21 -19.51 -40.06
C GLU A 783 -1.91 -20.99 -39.80
N ILE A 784 -0.89 -21.28 -38.99
CA ILE A 784 -0.50 -22.66 -38.62
C ILE A 784 -1.62 -23.37 -37.86
N PHE A 785 -2.34 -22.66 -36.99
CA PHE A 785 -3.43 -23.22 -36.19
C PHE A 785 -4.66 -23.50 -37.06
N GLY A 786 -5.07 -22.54 -37.89
CA GLY A 786 -6.20 -22.70 -38.81
C GLY A 786 -5.99 -23.84 -39.81
N ALA A 787 -4.78 -23.99 -40.33
CA ALA A 787 -4.41 -25.09 -41.23
C ALA A 787 -4.54 -26.49 -40.57
N ASN A 788 -4.49 -26.55 -39.24
CA ASN A 788 -4.63 -27.79 -38.46
C ASN A 788 -6.03 -27.96 -37.84
N GLY A 789 -7.04 -27.24 -38.34
CA GLY A 789 -8.43 -27.38 -37.89
C GLY A 789 -8.74 -26.80 -36.51
N ILE A 790 -7.84 -25.98 -35.95
CA ILE A 790 -8.06 -25.29 -34.68
C ILE A 790 -8.89 -24.02 -34.91
N ALA A 791 -9.95 -23.84 -34.12
CA ALA A 791 -10.81 -22.68 -34.18
C ALA A 791 -10.06 -21.40 -33.76
N LEU A 792 -10.27 -20.33 -34.52
CA LEU A 792 -9.70 -19.01 -34.28
C LEU A 792 -10.81 -17.97 -34.04
N ASP A 793 -10.54 -16.99 -33.19
CA ASP A 793 -11.43 -15.86 -32.98
C ASP A 793 -11.29 -14.80 -34.09
N ALA A 794 -12.12 -13.75 -34.05
CA ALA A 794 -12.11 -12.66 -35.02
C ALA A 794 -10.78 -11.88 -35.11
N LYS A 795 -9.88 -12.04 -34.13
CA LYS A 795 -8.54 -11.43 -34.08
C LYS A 795 -7.45 -12.43 -34.47
N GLY A 796 -7.82 -13.64 -34.93
CA GLY A 796 -6.89 -14.71 -35.29
C GLY A 796 -6.22 -15.38 -34.08
N ARG A 797 -6.76 -15.24 -32.87
CA ARG A 797 -6.23 -15.92 -31.67
C ARG A 797 -6.87 -17.29 -31.52
N VAL A 798 -6.14 -18.24 -30.95
CA VAL A 798 -6.66 -19.60 -30.73
C VAL A 798 -7.80 -19.56 -29.71
N VAL A 799 -8.92 -20.19 -30.04
CA VAL A 799 -10.02 -20.38 -29.09
C VAL A 799 -9.70 -21.59 -28.22
N VAL A 800 -9.66 -21.38 -26.91
CA VAL A 800 -9.39 -22.43 -25.91
C VAL A 800 -10.39 -22.37 -24.76
N ASN A 801 -10.58 -23.49 -24.07
CA ASN A 801 -11.31 -23.55 -22.79
C ASN A 801 -10.43 -23.06 -21.61
N GLU A 802 -10.96 -23.11 -20.38
CA GLU A 802 -10.23 -22.70 -19.16
C GLU A 802 -8.97 -23.53 -18.88
N GLU A 803 -8.92 -24.75 -19.41
CA GLU A 803 -7.80 -25.70 -19.30
C GLU A 803 -6.76 -25.52 -20.42
N ASN A 804 -6.94 -24.52 -21.29
CA ASN A 804 -6.16 -24.27 -22.50
C ASN A 804 -6.26 -25.37 -23.58
N GLU A 805 -7.29 -26.22 -23.55
CA GLU A 805 -7.58 -27.17 -24.61
C GLU A 805 -8.25 -26.44 -25.79
N THR A 806 -7.84 -26.78 -27.01
CA THR A 806 -8.37 -26.20 -28.25
C THR A 806 -9.69 -26.85 -28.66
N SER A 807 -10.25 -26.43 -29.80
CA SER A 807 -11.37 -27.12 -30.44
C SER A 807 -11.06 -28.55 -30.91
N VAL A 808 -9.77 -28.93 -30.98
CA VAL A 808 -9.34 -30.30 -31.31
C VAL A 808 -9.04 -31.04 -30.01
N SER A 809 -9.74 -32.15 -29.77
CA SER A 809 -9.59 -32.93 -28.54
C SER A 809 -8.16 -33.44 -28.35
N ASN A 810 -7.69 -33.32 -27.10
CA ASN A 810 -6.35 -33.63 -26.60
C ASN A 810 -5.23 -32.77 -27.21
N VAL A 811 -5.59 -31.63 -27.80
CA VAL A 811 -4.65 -30.62 -28.29
C VAL A 811 -4.78 -29.36 -27.45
N TYR A 812 -3.66 -28.91 -26.88
CA TYR A 812 -3.57 -27.76 -25.99
C TYR A 812 -2.66 -26.68 -26.56
N VAL A 813 -2.80 -25.44 -26.07
CA VAL A 813 -1.90 -24.32 -26.39
C VAL A 813 -1.35 -23.71 -25.10
N ALA A 814 -0.06 -23.37 -25.08
CA ALA A 814 0.57 -22.74 -23.90
C ALA A 814 1.57 -21.64 -24.29
N GLY A 815 1.58 -20.54 -23.52
CA GLY A 815 2.49 -19.41 -23.74
C GLY A 815 2.03 -18.46 -24.85
N ASP A 816 2.95 -17.67 -25.37
CA ASP A 816 2.63 -16.51 -26.23
C ASP A 816 1.84 -16.85 -27.50
N CYS A 817 1.87 -18.09 -27.98
CA CYS A 817 1.07 -18.52 -29.14
C CYS A 817 -0.44 -18.57 -28.85
N LYS A 818 -0.87 -18.52 -27.59
CA LYS A 818 -2.29 -18.47 -27.20
C LYS A 818 -2.96 -17.15 -27.60
N ALA A 819 -2.33 -16.03 -27.25
CA ALA A 819 -2.95 -14.70 -27.38
C ALA A 819 -1.99 -13.57 -27.78
N GLY A 820 -0.70 -13.85 -27.96
CA GLY A 820 0.36 -12.86 -28.21
C GLY A 820 1.37 -12.77 -27.07
N PRO A 821 2.41 -11.92 -27.22
CA PRO A 821 3.48 -11.79 -26.24
C PRO A 821 2.98 -11.47 -24.82
N ALA A 822 3.41 -12.27 -23.86
CA ALA A 822 3.15 -12.10 -22.44
C ALA A 822 4.48 -12.13 -21.65
N THR A 823 4.46 -12.58 -20.40
CA THR A 823 5.67 -12.71 -19.57
C THR A 823 6.04 -14.18 -19.38
N VAL A 824 7.33 -14.45 -19.13
CA VAL A 824 7.85 -15.82 -18.95
C VAL A 824 7.04 -16.62 -17.93
N VAL A 825 6.72 -15.99 -16.79
CA VAL A 825 5.96 -16.65 -15.71
C VAL A 825 4.51 -16.95 -16.10
N LYS A 826 3.87 -16.16 -16.98
CA LYS A 826 2.54 -16.48 -17.52
C LYS A 826 2.59 -17.71 -18.44
N GLY A 827 3.65 -17.88 -19.23
CA GLY A 827 3.86 -19.11 -19.99
C GLY A 827 4.00 -20.35 -19.11
N ILE A 828 4.66 -20.22 -17.94
CA ILE A 828 4.74 -21.31 -16.95
C ILE A 828 3.38 -21.54 -16.27
N ALA A 829 2.56 -20.50 -16.08
CA ALA A 829 1.20 -20.66 -15.58
C ALA A 829 0.33 -21.47 -16.55
N ASP A 830 0.38 -21.18 -17.84
CA ASP A 830 -0.28 -22.01 -18.86
C ASP A 830 0.22 -23.47 -18.82
N ALA A 831 1.51 -23.69 -18.60
CA ALA A 831 2.07 -25.03 -18.45
C ALA A 831 1.49 -25.79 -17.24
N LYS A 832 1.31 -25.12 -16.09
CA LYS A 832 0.63 -25.71 -14.92
C LYS A 832 -0.82 -26.05 -15.24
N THR A 833 -1.55 -25.16 -15.91
CA THR A 833 -2.96 -25.37 -16.29
C THR A 833 -3.11 -26.59 -17.20
N VAL A 834 -2.33 -26.66 -18.28
CA VAL A 834 -2.34 -27.80 -19.22
C VAL A 834 -1.98 -29.10 -18.51
N THR A 835 -0.94 -29.07 -17.66
CA THR A 835 -0.52 -30.27 -16.92
C THR A 835 -1.61 -30.78 -15.99
N LYS A 836 -2.29 -29.90 -15.25
CA LYS A 836 -3.40 -30.28 -14.36
C LYS A 836 -4.55 -30.94 -15.12
N SER A 837 -4.91 -30.40 -16.29
CA SER A 837 -5.95 -30.99 -17.16
C SER A 837 -5.56 -32.40 -17.61
N ILE A 838 -4.36 -32.58 -18.17
CA ILE A 838 -3.89 -33.88 -18.65
C ILE A 838 -3.81 -34.91 -17.50
N LEU A 839 -3.24 -34.54 -16.35
CA LEU A 839 -3.14 -35.43 -15.20
C LEU A 839 -4.53 -35.83 -14.68
N THR A 840 -5.48 -34.89 -14.63
CA THR A 840 -6.86 -35.18 -14.23
C THR A 840 -7.54 -36.16 -15.18
N LYS A 841 -7.38 -35.99 -16.50
CA LYS A 841 -7.89 -36.93 -17.52
C LYS A 841 -7.30 -38.34 -17.37
N GLU A 842 -6.06 -38.43 -16.91
CA GLU A 842 -5.34 -39.67 -16.66
C GLU A 842 -5.56 -40.27 -15.26
N GLY A 843 -6.39 -39.65 -14.42
CA GLY A 843 -6.63 -40.09 -13.05
C GLY A 843 -5.40 -39.95 -12.13
N LEU A 844 -4.46 -39.07 -12.48
CA LEU A 844 -3.25 -38.77 -11.71
C LEU A 844 -3.44 -37.48 -10.92
N SER A 845 -2.94 -37.45 -9.69
CA SER A 845 -2.92 -36.23 -8.86
C SER A 845 -1.68 -35.39 -9.18
N PRO A 846 -1.84 -34.08 -9.45
CA PRO A 846 -0.69 -33.20 -9.64
C PRO A 846 0.08 -32.98 -8.33
N ASP A 847 1.40 -32.91 -8.42
CA ASP A 847 2.32 -32.73 -7.29
C ASP A 847 2.55 -31.25 -6.86
N PHE A 848 1.62 -30.35 -7.17
CA PHE A 848 1.65 -28.94 -6.74
C PHE A 848 1.18 -28.76 -5.29
N ALA A 849 1.80 -29.47 -4.35
CA ALA A 849 1.42 -29.46 -2.94
C ALA A 849 1.80 -28.14 -2.25
N VAL A 850 0.96 -27.71 -1.30
CA VAL A 850 1.27 -26.59 -0.42
C VAL A 850 2.20 -27.08 0.69
N THR A 851 3.32 -26.40 0.87
CA THR A 851 4.25 -26.62 1.97
C THR A 851 3.77 -25.85 3.19
N GLU A 852 3.31 -26.58 4.20
CA GLU A 852 2.96 -25.99 5.48
C GLU A 852 4.20 -25.77 6.34
N LEU A 853 4.44 -24.52 6.73
CA LEU A 853 5.42 -24.16 7.74
C LEU A 853 4.68 -23.59 8.95
N VAL A 854 4.89 -24.19 10.13
CA VAL A 854 4.39 -23.62 11.39
C VAL A 854 5.05 -22.26 11.60
N GLN A 855 4.26 -21.20 11.57
CA GLN A 855 4.70 -19.84 11.84
C GLN A 855 4.53 -19.51 13.32
N ASP A 856 5.54 -18.91 13.93
CA ASP A 856 5.41 -18.31 15.25
C ASP A 856 4.66 -16.97 15.14
N LEU A 857 3.44 -16.93 15.68
CA LEU A 857 2.61 -15.72 15.67
C LEU A 857 3.29 -14.56 16.42
N ALA A 858 4.05 -14.84 17.48
CA ALA A 858 4.73 -13.79 18.24
C ALA A 858 5.75 -13.04 17.35
N SER A 859 6.60 -13.78 16.63
CA SER A 859 7.55 -13.21 15.67
C SER A 859 6.87 -12.43 14.52
N LEU A 860 5.71 -12.89 14.03
CA LEU A 860 4.97 -12.14 13.01
C LEU A 860 4.46 -10.80 13.55
N TYR A 861 3.93 -10.78 14.77
CA TYR A 861 3.45 -9.57 15.41
C TYR A 861 4.56 -8.60 15.84
N GLU A 862 5.78 -9.08 16.08
CA GLU A 862 6.94 -8.21 16.26
C GLU A 862 7.20 -7.36 15.01
N LYS A 863 7.04 -7.93 13.82
CA LYS A 863 7.29 -7.26 12.52
C LYS A 863 6.16 -6.30 12.13
N LYS A 864 4.96 -6.52 12.64
CA LYS A 864 3.78 -5.70 12.34
C LYS A 864 3.92 -4.29 12.91
N GLY A 865 3.48 -3.28 12.16
CA GLY A 865 3.73 -1.88 12.50
C GLY A 865 5.20 -1.41 12.40
N VAL A 866 6.16 -2.25 12.01
CA VAL A 866 7.59 -1.87 11.94
C VAL A 866 7.98 -1.46 10.52
N LEU A 867 8.44 -0.21 10.40
CA LEU A 867 8.99 0.38 9.19
C LEU A 867 10.49 0.07 9.09
N LYS A 868 10.92 -0.45 7.93
CA LYS A 868 12.31 -0.84 7.69
C LYS A 868 12.61 -0.81 6.20
N GLU A 869 13.72 -0.23 5.77
CA GLU A 869 14.08 -0.21 4.35
C GLU A 869 14.34 -1.61 3.79
N ALA A 870 14.06 -1.80 2.50
CA ALA A 870 14.36 -3.03 1.79
C ALA A 870 15.88 -3.18 1.59
N VAL A 871 16.36 -4.43 1.62
CA VAL A 871 17.76 -4.79 1.34
C VAL A 871 17.80 -5.83 0.24
N LYS A 872 18.80 -5.77 -0.64
CA LYS A 872 18.94 -6.73 -1.76
C LYS A 872 19.78 -7.95 -1.36
N ASP A 873 19.40 -8.58 -0.24
CA ASP A 873 20.05 -9.77 0.28
C ASP A 873 19.05 -10.68 1.01
N GLN A 874 19.52 -11.81 1.58
CA GLN A 874 18.67 -12.78 2.26
C GLN A 874 17.89 -12.22 3.46
N ASN A 875 18.34 -11.13 4.07
CA ASN A 875 17.75 -10.56 5.28
C ASN A 875 16.45 -9.79 5.00
N ASP A 876 16.11 -9.53 3.73
CA ASP A 876 14.84 -8.86 3.39
C ASP A 876 13.63 -9.73 3.77
N GLY A 877 13.78 -11.05 3.76
CA GLY A 877 12.73 -11.99 4.18
C GLY A 877 12.30 -11.79 5.63
N ALA A 878 13.15 -11.20 6.49
CA ALA A 878 12.78 -10.81 7.85
C ALA A 878 11.64 -9.77 7.90
N ARG A 879 11.41 -9.01 6.82
CA ARG A 879 10.30 -8.03 6.70
C ARG A 879 8.98 -8.68 6.27
N CYS A 880 8.98 -9.94 5.83
CA CYS A 880 7.78 -10.63 5.39
C CYS A 880 6.76 -10.74 6.52
N LEU A 881 5.50 -10.38 6.23
CA LEU A 881 4.40 -10.35 7.20
C LEU A 881 3.59 -11.66 7.24
N ALA A 882 3.85 -12.62 6.35
CA ALA A 882 3.06 -13.85 6.19
C ALA A 882 1.53 -13.56 6.20
N CYS A 883 1.09 -12.75 5.23
CA CYS A 883 -0.28 -12.19 5.21
C CYS A 883 -1.40 -13.24 5.07
N ASP A 884 -1.05 -14.45 4.64
CA ASP A 884 -1.89 -15.65 4.64
C ASP A 884 -2.15 -16.20 6.05
N VAL A 885 -1.27 -15.91 7.01
CA VAL A 885 -1.44 -16.27 8.42
C VAL A 885 -2.01 -15.11 9.22
N VAL A 886 -1.43 -13.91 9.06
CA VAL A 886 -1.85 -12.70 9.78
C VAL A 886 -2.07 -11.56 8.79
N CYS A 887 -3.30 -11.41 8.32
CA CYS A 887 -3.68 -10.26 7.47
C CYS A 887 -4.00 -9.03 8.34
N GLU A 888 -5.18 -9.00 8.97
CA GLU A 888 -5.64 -7.94 9.91
C GLU A 888 -5.56 -6.49 9.39
N LEU A 889 -5.34 -6.27 8.10
CA LEU A 889 -5.10 -4.93 7.55
C LEU A 889 -6.26 -3.98 7.88
N CYS A 890 -7.49 -4.47 7.76
CA CYS A 890 -8.70 -3.71 8.09
C CYS A 890 -8.81 -3.32 9.56
N CYS A 891 -8.23 -4.11 10.47
CA CYS A 891 -8.17 -3.82 11.90
C CYS A 891 -7.13 -2.73 12.19
N ASP A 892 -5.99 -2.79 11.52
CA ASP A 892 -4.90 -1.84 11.70
C ASP A 892 -5.27 -0.43 11.22
N VAL A 893 -5.86 -0.36 10.02
CA VAL A 893 -6.10 0.91 9.33
C VAL A 893 -7.40 1.58 9.75
N CYS A 894 -8.25 0.90 10.52
CA CYS A 894 -9.51 1.46 10.97
C CYS A 894 -9.23 2.46 12.10
N PRO A 895 -9.40 3.78 11.88
CA PRO A 895 -9.10 4.76 12.92
C PRO A 895 -9.96 4.53 14.16
N ASN A 896 -11.22 4.14 13.96
CA ASN A 896 -12.21 3.96 15.02
C ASN A 896 -12.24 2.57 15.64
N ARG A 897 -11.37 1.66 15.20
CA ARG A 897 -11.29 0.28 15.72
C ARG A 897 -12.56 -0.57 15.48
N ALA A 898 -13.35 -0.22 14.47
CA ALA A 898 -14.60 -0.89 14.12
C ALA A 898 -14.41 -2.26 13.43
N ASN A 899 -13.21 -2.63 12.98
CA ASN A 899 -12.93 -4.01 12.55
C ASN A 899 -12.09 -4.68 13.63
N VAL A 900 -12.58 -5.80 14.16
CA VAL A 900 -11.94 -6.55 15.24
C VAL A 900 -11.60 -7.96 14.80
N LEU A 901 -10.55 -8.51 15.41
CA LEU A 901 -10.12 -9.89 15.23
C LEU A 901 -10.88 -10.79 16.19
N VAL A 902 -11.40 -11.90 15.68
CA VAL A 902 -12.01 -12.99 16.45
C VAL A 902 -11.35 -14.29 16.05
N VAL A 903 -10.91 -15.08 17.02
CA VAL A 903 -10.34 -16.42 16.75
C VAL A 903 -11.45 -17.47 16.79
N VAL A 904 -11.67 -18.15 15.66
CA VAL A 904 -12.69 -19.20 15.48
C VAL A 904 -11.98 -20.49 15.08
N ASP A 905 -12.08 -21.54 15.89
CA ASP A 905 -11.40 -22.84 15.65
C ASP A 905 -9.89 -22.70 15.33
N GLY A 906 -9.21 -21.78 16.01
CA GLY A 906 -7.78 -21.49 15.80
C GLY A 906 -7.47 -20.63 14.57
N LYS A 907 -8.48 -20.23 13.77
CA LYS A 907 -8.32 -19.34 12.61
C LYS A 907 -8.74 -17.91 12.94
N HIS A 908 -8.06 -16.95 12.31
CA HIS A 908 -8.38 -15.53 12.41
C HIS A 908 -9.58 -15.15 11.54
N GLN A 909 -10.64 -14.63 12.15
CA GLN A 909 -11.80 -14.04 11.50
C GLN A 909 -11.87 -12.53 11.78
N ILE A 910 -12.49 -11.80 10.87
CA ILE A 910 -12.77 -10.37 11.04
C ILE A 910 -14.26 -10.20 11.28
N VAL A 911 -14.59 -9.53 12.37
CA VAL A 911 -15.95 -9.05 12.69
C VAL A 911 -15.95 -7.53 12.65
N HIS A 912 -16.98 -6.96 12.02
CA HIS A 912 -17.22 -5.53 11.96
C HIS A 912 -18.16 -5.11 13.09
N LEU A 913 -17.86 -4.03 13.80
CA LEU A 913 -18.67 -3.44 14.86
C LEU A 913 -19.34 -2.17 14.31
N ASP A 914 -20.62 -2.25 13.98
CA ASP A 914 -21.34 -1.18 13.26
C ASP A 914 -21.32 0.14 14.03
N GLY A 915 -21.62 0.09 15.34
CA GLY A 915 -21.70 1.27 16.19
C GLY A 915 -20.37 2.01 16.41
N MET A 916 -19.24 1.54 15.87
CA MET A 916 -17.95 2.25 15.88
C MET A 916 -17.58 2.80 14.50
N CYS A 917 -18.35 2.46 13.46
CA CYS A 917 -18.03 2.76 12.08
C CYS A 917 -18.66 4.09 11.65
N ASN A 918 -17.87 4.93 10.99
CA ASN A 918 -18.32 6.13 10.29
C ASN A 918 -18.11 6.01 8.77
N GLU A 919 -18.09 4.79 8.24
CA GLU A 919 -17.96 4.52 6.80
C GLU A 919 -16.81 5.25 6.09
N CYS A 920 -15.72 5.60 6.80
CA CYS A 920 -14.62 6.34 6.20
C CYS A 920 -13.95 5.63 5.01
N GLY A 921 -14.18 4.32 4.86
CA GLY A 921 -13.75 3.51 3.71
C GLY A 921 -12.30 3.06 3.73
N ASN A 922 -11.49 3.55 4.69
CA ASN A 922 -10.05 3.28 4.70
C ASN A 922 -9.72 1.78 4.75
N CYS A 923 -10.52 0.97 5.44
CA CYS A 923 -10.35 -0.49 5.46
C CYS A 923 -10.54 -1.16 4.09
N GLY A 924 -11.40 -0.60 3.22
CA GLY A 924 -11.61 -1.06 1.85
C GLY A 924 -10.41 -0.80 0.96
N ILE A 925 -9.76 0.36 1.12
CA ILE A 925 -8.56 0.76 0.36
C ILE A 925 -7.43 -0.26 0.52
N PHE A 926 -7.28 -0.83 1.71
CA PHE A 926 -6.20 -1.75 2.08
C PHE A 926 -6.63 -3.23 2.11
N CYS A 927 -7.86 -3.57 1.73
CA CYS A 927 -8.23 -4.97 1.55
C CYS A 927 -7.55 -5.52 0.28
N PRO A 928 -6.85 -6.68 0.32
CA PRO A 928 -6.25 -7.27 -0.88
C PRO A 928 -7.29 -7.92 -1.81
N HIS A 929 -8.54 -8.07 -1.36
CA HIS A 929 -9.66 -8.54 -2.16
C HIS A 929 -10.43 -7.38 -2.79
N THR A 930 -11.18 -7.70 -3.83
CA THR A 930 -12.28 -6.84 -4.30
C THR A 930 -13.43 -6.91 -3.29
N GLY A 931 -13.78 -5.76 -2.69
CA GLY A 931 -14.72 -5.65 -1.57
C GLY A 931 -14.23 -4.73 -0.46
N ASP A 932 -15.09 -4.50 0.51
CA ASP A 932 -14.99 -3.51 1.57
C ASP A 932 -15.29 -4.16 2.94
N PRO A 933 -14.29 -4.30 3.84
CA PRO A 933 -14.49 -5.00 5.11
C PRO A 933 -15.65 -4.48 5.96
N TYR A 934 -15.87 -3.17 5.98
CA TYR A 934 -16.97 -2.53 6.71
C TYR A 934 -18.37 -2.85 6.15
N LYS A 935 -18.48 -3.40 4.93
CA LYS A 935 -19.76 -3.78 4.28
C LYS A 935 -19.91 -5.29 4.10
N ASP A 936 -18.80 -5.99 3.89
CA ASP A 936 -18.80 -7.38 3.45
C ASP A 936 -18.52 -8.39 4.58
N LYS A 937 -17.94 -7.97 5.71
CA LYS A 937 -17.66 -8.87 6.84
C LYS A 937 -18.88 -9.04 7.76
N VAL A 938 -18.86 -10.11 8.55
CA VAL A 938 -19.86 -10.36 9.59
C VAL A 938 -19.93 -9.15 10.50
N THR A 939 -21.11 -8.56 10.62
CA THR A 939 -21.32 -7.34 11.37
C THR A 939 -22.05 -7.63 12.67
N LEU A 940 -21.48 -7.20 13.80
CA LEU A 940 -22.16 -7.11 15.07
C LEU A 940 -22.79 -5.72 15.18
N PHE A 941 -24.10 -5.70 15.33
CA PHE A 941 -24.87 -4.47 15.56
C PHE A 941 -25.19 -4.33 17.04
N TRP A 942 -25.11 -3.10 17.55
CA TRP A 942 -25.42 -2.80 18.94
C TRP A 942 -26.89 -2.48 19.16
N THR A 943 -27.61 -2.05 18.11
CA THR A 943 -29.05 -1.74 18.20
C THR A 943 -29.84 -2.42 17.08
N GLU A 944 -31.15 -2.58 17.29
CA GLU A 944 -32.07 -3.06 16.27
C GLU A 944 -32.19 -2.08 15.09
N GLU A 945 -32.10 -0.77 15.36
CA GLU A 945 -32.13 0.29 14.35
C GLU A 945 -30.97 0.13 13.36
N ASP A 946 -29.74 0.04 13.87
CA ASP A 946 -28.54 -0.17 13.05
C ASP A 946 -28.65 -1.44 12.19
N PHE A 947 -29.19 -2.52 12.79
CA PHE A 947 -29.41 -3.77 12.08
C PHE A 947 -30.38 -3.58 10.91
N LYS A 948 -31.51 -2.89 11.12
CA LYS A 948 -32.55 -2.65 10.11
C LYS A 948 -32.08 -1.72 8.98
N GLU A 949 -31.25 -0.72 9.28
CA GLU A 949 -30.73 0.24 8.31
C GLU A 949 -29.52 -0.28 7.51
N SER A 950 -29.06 -1.49 7.82
CA SER A 950 -27.93 -2.15 7.16
C SER A 950 -28.36 -3.32 6.30
N THR A 951 -27.57 -3.62 5.27
CA THR A 951 -27.68 -4.85 4.46
C THR A 951 -26.54 -5.83 4.75
N ASN A 952 -25.69 -5.54 5.75
CA ASN A 952 -24.57 -6.40 6.11
C ASN A 952 -25.05 -7.69 6.75
N LYS A 953 -24.36 -8.78 6.45
CA LYS A 953 -24.58 -10.09 7.07
C LYS A 953 -24.03 -10.03 8.48
N GLY A 954 -24.75 -10.55 9.47
CA GLY A 954 -24.44 -10.20 10.85
C GLY A 954 -25.58 -10.46 11.81
N PHE A 955 -25.43 -9.94 13.03
CA PHE A 955 -26.38 -10.22 14.10
C PHE A 955 -26.47 -9.09 15.13
N PHE A 956 -27.61 -9.03 15.81
CA PHE A 956 -27.81 -8.20 17.00
C PHE A 956 -28.56 -9.00 18.07
N ARG A 957 -28.39 -8.60 19.33
CA ARG A 957 -29.06 -9.24 20.47
C ARG A 957 -30.45 -8.65 20.66
N VAL A 958 -31.48 -9.50 20.68
CA VAL A 958 -32.87 -9.07 20.89
C VAL A 958 -33.19 -9.02 22.38
N GLU A 959 -33.14 -10.18 23.05
CA GLU A 959 -33.40 -10.30 24.48
C GLU A 959 -32.76 -11.59 25.00
N GLY A 960 -32.20 -11.56 26.22
CA GLY A 960 -31.62 -12.76 26.83
C GLY A 960 -30.52 -13.36 25.95
N ASP A 961 -30.74 -14.61 25.51
CA ASP A 961 -29.87 -15.39 24.62
C ASP A 961 -30.39 -15.47 23.17
N ARG A 962 -31.40 -14.67 22.81
CA ARG A 962 -32.02 -14.64 21.48
C ARG A 962 -31.37 -13.56 20.61
N TYR A 963 -31.02 -13.93 19.38
CA TYR A 963 -30.37 -13.07 18.39
C TYR A 963 -31.20 -13.00 17.12
N SER A 964 -31.21 -11.84 16.48
CA SER A 964 -31.64 -11.73 15.09
C SER A 964 -30.40 -11.80 14.22
N VAL A 965 -30.38 -12.71 13.26
CA VAL A 965 -29.21 -12.99 12.41
C VAL A 965 -29.61 -12.81 10.96
N ARG A 966 -28.91 -11.91 10.26
CA ARG A 966 -28.95 -11.81 8.79
C ARG A 966 -27.91 -12.77 8.21
N VAL A 967 -28.38 -13.86 7.61
CA VAL A 967 -27.53 -14.94 7.09
C VAL A 967 -27.00 -14.62 5.68
N GLU A 968 -26.24 -15.53 5.10
CA GLU A 968 -25.46 -15.34 3.86
C GLU A 968 -26.32 -14.98 2.64
N ASP A 969 -27.55 -15.50 2.55
CA ASP A 969 -28.50 -15.18 1.48
C ASP A 969 -29.25 -13.86 1.69
N GLY A 970 -29.03 -13.19 2.83
CA GLY A 970 -29.67 -11.93 3.21
C GLY A 970 -30.98 -12.06 3.98
N SER A 971 -31.52 -13.27 4.16
CA SER A 971 -32.69 -13.51 5.00
C SER A 971 -32.38 -13.29 6.48
N VAL A 972 -33.41 -12.98 7.28
CA VAL A 972 -33.29 -12.72 8.72
C VAL A 972 -33.96 -13.85 9.49
N VAL A 973 -33.22 -14.46 10.41
CA VAL A 973 -33.70 -15.54 11.28
C VAL A 973 -33.59 -15.15 12.75
N SER A 974 -34.53 -15.65 13.56
CA SER A 974 -34.42 -15.60 15.01
C SER A 974 -33.70 -16.85 15.48
N TRP A 975 -32.59 -16.68 16.20
CA TRP A 975 -31.67 -17.77 16.51
C TRP A 975 -31.25 -17.76 17.99
N ARG A 976 -31.18 -18.95 18.59
CA ARG A 976 -30.43 -19.22 19.82
C ARG A 976 -29.31 -20.21 19.55
N ARG A 977 -28.31 -20.17 20.41
CA ARG A 977 -27.20 -21.10 20.34
C ARG A 977 -27.67 -22.56 20.37
N GLY A 978 -27.26 -23.33 19.38
CA GLY A 978 -27.63 -24.74 19.21
C GLY A 978 -28.90 -24.96 18.39
N GLU A 979 -29.66 -23.92 18.05
CA GLU A 979 -30.77 -24.03 17.10
C GLU A 979 -30.24 -24.09 15.65
N PRO A 980 -30.92 -24.85 14.76
CA PRO A 980 -30.63 -24.80 13.31
C PRO A 980 -31.08 -23.47 12.71
N GLY A 981 -30.68 -23.19 11.46
CA GLY A 981 -31.16 -22.01 10.69
C GLY A 981 -30.10 -20.97 10.36
N VAL A 982 -28.86 -21.16 10.82
CA VAL A 982 -27.67 -20.41 10.38
C VAL A 982 -26.60 -21.40 9.89
N SER A 983 -25.68 -20.95 9.03
CA SER A 983 -24.55 -21.78 8.59
C SER A 983 -23.64 -22.17 9.76
N LEU A 984 -22.84 -23.23 9.57
CA LEU A 984 -21.89 -23.67 10.60
C LEU A 984 -20.85 -22.59 10.89
N GLU A 985 -20.35 -21.92 9.86
CA GLU A 985 -19.37 -20.84 9.92
C GLU A 985 -19.92 -19.63 10.68
N MET A 986 -21.17 -19.24 10.39
CA MET A 986 -21.86 -18.18 11.12
C MET A 986 -22.05 -18.56 12.58
N ALA A 987 -22.60 -19.75 12.87
CA ALA A 987 -22.80 -20.23 14.25
C ALA A 987 -21.51 -20.23 15.07
N LYS A 988 -20.40 -20.69 14.48
CA LYS A 988 -19.08 -20.70 15.13
C LYS A 988 -18.55 -19.29 15.38
N THR A 989 -18.72 -18.39 14.41
CA THR A 989 -18.30 -16.98 14.55
C THR A 989 -19.09 -16.27 15.65
N LEU A 990 -20.42 -16.43 15.68
CA LEU A 990 -21.27 -15.94 16.76
C LEU A 990 -20.84 -16.53 18.10
N GLY A 991 -20.66 -17.85 18.18
CA GLY A 991 -20.20 -18.53 19.39
C GLY A 991 -18.91 -17.95 19.95
N ALA A 992 -17.90 -17.76 19.08
CA ALA A 992 -16.61 -17.18 19.49
C ALA A 992 -16.77 -15.75 20.03
N VAL A 993 -17.56 -14.89 19.36
CA VAL A 993 -17.84 -13.53 19.84
C VAL A 993 -18.48 -13.58 21.23
N LEU A 994 -19.50 -14.41 21.42
CA LEU A 994 -20.26 -14.46 22.67
C LEU A 994 -19.45 -15.03 23.85
N GLU A 995 -18.60 -16.02 23.62
CA GLU A 995 -17.85 -16.70 24.69
C GLU A 995 -16.52 -16.03 25.01
N ARG A 996 -15.75 -15.71 23.98
CA ARG A 996 -14.37 -15.23 24.13
C ARG A 996 -14.31 -13.70 24.15
N TYR A 997 -15.17 -13.05 23.37
CA TYR A 997 -15.17 -11.60 23.19
C TYR A 997 -16.47 -10.90 23.62
N PRO A 998 -17.07 -11.23 24.79
CA PRO A 998 -18.37 -10.69 25.19
C PRO A 998 -18.36 -9.17 25.35
N TYR A 999 -17.19 -8.56 25.53
CA TYR A 999 -16.99 -7.11 25.61
C TYR A 999 -17.19 -6.37 24.28
N TYR A 1000 -17.31 -7.06 23.14
CA TYR A 1000 -17.74 -6.44 21.88
C TYR A 1000 -19.25 -6.20 21.84
N MET A 1001 -20.02 -6.91 22.67
CA MET A 1001 -21.46 -6.73 22.80
C MET A 1001 -21.73 -5.51 23.69
N MET A 1002 -22.38 -4.49 23.14
CA MET A 1002 -22.86 -3.36 23.92
C MET A 1002 -24.36 -3.50 24.13
N ASN A 1003 -24.81 -3.33 25.38
CA ASN A 1003 -26.23 -3.10 25.67
C ASN A 1003 -26.41 -1.58 25.73
N LEU A 1004 -26.61 -0.95 24.58
CA LEU A 1004 -26.82 0.50 24.45
C LEU A 1004 -28.28 0.89 24.60
#